data_AF-A0A0L0TFJ0-F1
#
_entry.id   AF-A0A0L0TFJ0-F1
#
_cell.length_a   1.000
_cell.length_b   1.000
_cell.length_c   1.000
_cell.angle_alpha   90.00
_cell.angle_beta   90.00
_cell.angle_gamma   90.00
#
_symmetry.space_group_name_H-M   'P 1'
#
loop_
_entity.id
_entity.type
_entity.pdbx_description
1 polymer ?
#
loop_
_entity_poly.entity_id
_entity_poly.type
_entity_poly.pdbx_seq_one_letter_code
_entity_poly.pdbx_strand_id
1 'polypeptide(L)'
;MLQPTPSATTSTAIDPTKMPHDGTPSTGTMKPVDLANYIAGSRTVPAAGTPTMPVTTPHSGAVIAYVPLSSASDVRLAVEAAAAAFPAWSARTVKDRVQIVLRYHHLIASKYADELADLIVKEHGKTKAEALAEIAKGNETVEYACALPELVSGRIQEVSRGVLCQDRRVPLGVVATIVPFNFPFMVPHWTLPIALALGNTVVLKPSEKVPLTMTRAAEIWAEAGLPAGVLNLVHGTAETVTALVDAPQVQVVTFVGTSRVAEIVHQRARALNKRVLALGGAKNHLVAVPDCNVTMAAQDIVNSFCGCSGQRCMAASVLLVVGDQPALIDAVVAKARALTEREVGPVIDAASVTRIRGYIDDAEKAPGVKVLLDGRDWTQRLAPGTFVGPTILLHTNPADRALHDEIFGPVLSILQVPDLATAIKIENANPYGNAACIYTSSGHVAEQCAARFQAGMVGVNIGVPVPLSLVAQIAPAKLTMCNPFAVPMTITRMRGGAYVSRDPGTTAALASPPPAISTRRASSSAASTSSGSSSGTDPLTPSMELVPSASASTDDDEDPLAPPYAGAPCMGTFDAHVMLYVPGFATVTCDEPVPMGLQLGLAQLRALAASGGSLKVDCRCVIDCRVGQCVLAGVPYRQDGVSVLVTL
;
A
#
# COMPACT_ATOMS: atom_id res chain seq x y z
N MET A 1 14.09 -25.44 37.37
CA MET A 1 13.38 -25.97 38.55
C MET A 1 12.34 -24.96 38.96
N LEU A 2 11.06 -25.32 38.82
CA LEU A 2 9.90 -24.87 39.59
C LEU A 2 8.68 -25.46 38.86
N GLN A 3 8.24 -26.62 39.34
CA GLN A 3 6.96 -27.23 38.98
C GLN A 3 5.82 -26.49 39.70
N PRO A 4 4.63 -26.40 39.10
CA PRO A 4 3.43 -26.02 39.83
C PRO A 4 2.64 -27.26 40.28
N THR A 5 2.23 -27.28 41.55
CA THR A 5 1.25 -28.22 42.13
C THR A 5 -0.20 -27.77 41.82
N PRO A 6 -1.17 -28.70 41.65
CA PRO A 6 -2.55 -28.39 41.30
C PRO A 6 -3.46 -28.29 42.54
N SER A 7 -4.48 -27.44 42.49
CA SER A 7 -5.67 -27.59 43.33
C SER A 7 -6.92 -27.50 42.47
N ALA A 8 -7.73 -28.55 42.53
CA ALA A 8 -8.99 -28.70 41.83
C ALA A 8 -10.14 -28.02 42.57
N THR A 9 -11.06 -27.39 41.83
CA THR A 9 -12.49 -27.42 42.16
C THR A 9 -13.33 -27.43 40.90
N THR A 10 -14.22 -28.41 40.87
CA THR A 10 -15.20 -28.85 39.87
C THR A 10 -16.19 -27.78 39.39
N SER A 11 -16.46 -27.76 38.07
CA SER A 11 -17.83 -27.58 37.54
C SER A 11 -17.93 -28.04 36.08
N THR A 12 -18.62 -29.17 35.88
CA THR A 12 -19.27 -29.68 34.66
C THR A 12 -18.53 -29.56 33.32
N ALA A 13 -17.87 -30.65 32.92
CA ALA A 13 -17.42 -30.88 31.55
C ALA A 13 -18.61 -31.04 30.59
N ILE A 14 -18.63 -30.26 29.51
CA ILE A 14 -19.46 -30.50 28.34
C ILE A 14 -18.65 -31.40 27.40
N ASP A 15 -19.23 -32.53 27.05
CA ASP A 15 -18.71 -33.53 26.11
C ASP A 15 -18.44 -32.90 24.72
N PRO A 16 -17.18 -32.88 24.24
CA PRO A 16 -16.82 -32.25 22.96
C PRO A 16 -17.20 -33.08 21.72
N THR A 17 -17.94 -34.20 21.86
CA THR A 17 -18.26 -35.11 20.74
C THR A 17 -19.71 -35.09 20.26
N LYS A 18 -20.52 -34.13 20.70
CA LYS A 18 -21.90 -33.93 20.18
C LYS A 18 -22.20 -32.46 19.88
N MET A 19 -21.75 -31.97 18.73
CA MET A 19 -22.34 -30.81 18.04
C MET A 19 -22.97 -31.31 16.75
N PRO A 20 -24.26 -31.05 16.48
CA PRO A 20 -24.83 -31.37 15.18
C PRO A 20 -24.23 -30.44 14.12
N HIS A 21 -23.54 -31.03 13.15
CA HIS A 21 -23.27 -30.41 11.86
C HIS A 21 -24.59 -30.29 11.09
N ASP A 22 -25.41 -29.30 11.42
CA ASP A 22 -26.42 -28.79 10.49
C ASP A 22 -26.09 -27.35 10.10
N GLY A 23 -26.09 -27.09 8.79
CA GLY A 23 -25.77 -25.80 8.20
C GLY A 23 -26.96 -24.85 8.21
N THR A 24 -27.70 -24.78 9.31
CA THR A 24 -28.84 -23.87 9.46
C THR A 24 -28.43 -22.70 10.35
N PRO A 25 -28.44 -21.44 9.87
CA PRO A 25 -28.16 -20.30 10.72
C PRO A 25 -29.27 -20.21 11.78
N SER A 26 -28.92 -20.21 13.05
CA SER A 26 -29.87 -19.90 14.11
C SER A 26 -30.44 -18.50 13.86
N THR A 27 -31.70 -18.41 13.44
CA THR A 27 -32.45 -17.17 13.28
C THR A 27 -32.89 -16.62 14.63
N GLY A 28 -31.95 -16.47 15.57
CA GLY A 28 -32.17 -15.66 16.76
C GLY A 28 -32.17 -14.20 16.30
N THR A 29 -33.33 -13.54 16.36
CA THR A 29 -33.46 -12.09 16.13
C THR A 29 -32.70 -11.36 17.24
N MET A 30 -31.38 -11.22 17.07
CA MET A 30 -30.56 -10.36 17.93
C MET A 30 -31.05 -8.92 17.77
N LYS A 31 -31.26 -8.25 18.90
CA LYS A 31 -31.59 -6.82 18.90
C LYS A 31 -30.45 -6.03 18.24
N PRO A 32 -30.77 -5.04 17.38
CA PRO A 32 -29.78 -4.12 16.87
C PRO A 32 -29.02 -3.46 18.02
N VAL A 33 -27.71 -3.26 17.85
CA VAL A 33 -26.84 -2.61 18.85
C VAL A 33 -26.55 -1.18 18.43
N ASP A 34 -26.72 -0.23 19.35
CA ASP A 34 -26.26 1.15 19.15
C ASP A 34 -24.73 1.21 19.31
N LEU A 35 -24.05 1.63 18.26
CA LEU A 35 -22.60 1.77 18.27
C LEU A 35 -22.18 3.12 18.86
N ALA A 36 -20.98 3.11 19.42
CA ALA A 36 -20.32 4.28 19.96
C ALA A 36 -18.98 4.46 19.25
N ASN A 37 -18.46 5.68 19.24
CA ASN A 37 -17.07 5.93 18.88
C ASN A 37 -16.13 5.28 19.90
N TYR A 38 -14.86 5.10 19.55
CA TYR A 38 -13.83 4.64 20.48
C TYR A 38 -12.79 5.75 20.65
N ILE A 39 -12.84 6.50 21.75
CA ILE A 39 -11.99 7.67 21.96
C ILE A 39 -11.30 7.53 23.32
N ALA A 40 -10.00 7.83 23.34
CA ALA A 40 -9.17 7.80 24.55
C ALA A 40 -9.27 6.48 25.34
N GLY A 41 -9.35 5.34 24.64
CA GLY A 41 -9.38 4.00 25.26
C GLY A 41 -10.76 3.53 25.73
N SER A 42 -11.84 4.26 25.39
CA SER A 42 -13.18 3.93 25.86
C SER A 42 -14.26 4.17 24.79
N ARG A 43 -15.38 3.45 24.91
CA ARG A 43 -16.57 3.70 24.10
C ARG A 43 -17.15 5.06 24.48
N THR A 44 -17.21 5.96 23.51
CA THR A 44 -17.72 7.33 23.67
C THR A 44 -18.97 7.49 22.84
N VAL A 45 -20.11 7.63 23.51
CA VAL A 45 -21.37 7.91 22.86
C VAL A 45 -21.34 9.37 22.37
N PRO A 46 -21.66 9.64 21.09
CA PRO A 46 -21.78 11.00 20.60
C PRO A 46 -22.80 11.83 21.38
N ALA A 47 -22.81 13.15 21.15
CA ALA A 47 -23.76 14.04 21.80
C ALA A 47 -25.22 13.60 21.62
N ALA A 48 -26.06 13.84 22.62
CA ALA A 48 -27.48 13.53 22.55
C ALA A 48 -28.13 14.18 21.31
N GLY A 49 -28.91 13.40 20.56
CA GLY A 49 -29.52 13.85 19.30
C GLY A 49 -28.62 13.69 18.05
N THR A 50 -27.41 13.14 18.19
CA THR A 50 -26.59 12.78 17.02
C THR A 50 -27.35 11.78 16.13
N PRO A 51 -27.54 12.07 14.83
CA PRO A 51 -28.21 11.15 13.93
C PRO A 51 -27.48 9.81 13.85
N THR A 52 -28.24 8.73 13.70
CA THR A 52 -27.69 7.39 13.48
C THR A 52 -28.15 6.84 12.13
N MET A 53 -27.38 5.90 11.60
CA MET A 53 -27.70 5.19 10.36
C MET A 53 -27.83 3.69 10.65
N PRO A 54 -28.85 3.00 10.10
CA PRO A 54 -28.94 1.56 10.25
C PRO A 54 -27.82 0.84 9.49
N VAL A 55 -27.23 -0.15 10.14
CA VAL A 55 -26.33 -1.14 9.54
C VAL A 55 -27.17 -2.38 9.28
N THR A 56 -27.29 -2.80 8.03
CA THR A 56 -28.11 -3.94 7.63
C THR A 56 -27.24 -5.12 7.23
N THR A 57 -27.62 -6.34 7.61
CA THR A 57 -26.96 -7.53 7.08
C THR A 57 -27.37 -7.78 5.63
N PRO A 58 -26.42 -7.97 4.70
CA PRO A 58 -26.72 -8.23 3.30
C PRO A 58 -27.47 -9.55 3.05
N HIS A 59 -27.39 -10.50 3.98
CA HIS A 59 -28.03 -11.81 3.84
C HIS A 59 -29.55 -11.77 3.92
N SER A 60 -30.12 -10.86 4.72
CA SER A 60 -31.56 -10.82 4.99
C SER A 60 -32.16 -9.41 4.96
N GLY A 61 -31.33 -8.37 4.85
CA GLY A 61 -31.75 -6.97 4.97
C GLY A 61 -32.08 -6.54 6.41
N ALA A 62 -31.95 -7.42 7.40
CA ALA A 62 -32.25 -7.08 8.80
C ALA A 62 -31.25 -6.07 9.36
N VAL A 63 -31.74 -5.11 10.16
CA VAL A 63 -30.87 -4.17 10.88
C VAL A 63 -30.14 -4.91 11.99
N ILE A 64 -28.81 -4.79 12.03
CA ILE A 64 -27.93 -5.44 13.01
C ILE A 64 -27.29 -4.45 13.99
N ALA A 65 -27.20 -3.17 13.61
CA ALA A 65 -26.64 -2.11 14.45
C ALA A 65 -27.13 -0.73 13.99
N TYR A 66 -26.96 0.27 14.84
CA TYR A 66 -27.08 1.69 14.47
C TYR A 66 -25.72 2.36 14.66
N VAL A 67 -25.18 2.93 13.58
CA VAL A 67 -23.90 3.61 13.59
C VAL A 67 -24.11 5.12 13.74
N PRO A 68 -23.38 5.81 14.64
CA PRO A 68 -23.53 7.24 14.77
C PRO A 68 -22.89 7.99 13.60
N LEU A 69 -23.57 9.05 13.17
CA LEU A 69 -23.05 10.01 12.20
C LEU A 69 -22.32 11.13 12.93
N SER A 70 -21.07 10.85 13.33
CA SER A 70 -20.31 11.75 14.19
C SER A 70 -20.06 13.10 13.54
N SER A 71 -20.27 14.13 14.33
CA SER A 71 -20.12 15.53 13.95
C SER A 71 -18.65 15.99 13.97
N ALA A 72 -18.39 17.22 13.54
CA ALA A 72 -17.07 17.83 13.63
C ALA A 72 -16.56 17.95 15.08
N SER A 73 -17.44 18.08 16.08
CA SER A 73 -17.02 18.12 17.49
C SER A 73 -16.53 16.75 17.98
N ASP A 74 -17.19 15.67 17.57
CA ASP A 74 -16.75 14.30 17.89
C ASP A 74 -15.40 13.99 17.24
N VAL A 75 -15.20 14.40 15.98
CA VAL A 75 -13.91 14.30 15.28
C VAL A 75 -12.84 15.09 16.02
N ARG A 76 -13.14 16.31 16.47
CA ARG A 76 -12.22 17.13 17.25
C ARG A 76 -11.77 16.42 18.53
N LEU A 77 -12.71 15.83 19.28
CA LEU A 77 -12.37 15.06 20.51
C LEU A 77 -11.40 13.90 20.22
N ALA A 78 -11.64 13.14 19.14
CA ALA A 78 -10.76 12.04 18.75
C ALA A 78 -9.36 12.53 18.32
N VAL A 79 -9.30 13.62 17.56
CA VAL A 79 -8.03 14.22 17.11
C VAL A 79 -7.26 14.82 18.28
N GLU A 80 -7.93 15.49 19.22
CA GLU A 80 -7.33 16.03 20.44
C GLU A 80 -6.76 14.90 21.33
N ALA A 81 -7.50 13.80 21.49
CA ALA A 81 -7.00 12.62 22.21
C ALA A 81 -5.76 12.01 21.53
N ALA A 82 -5.78 11.90 20.20
CA ALA A 82 -4.63 11.42 19.42
C ALA A 82 -3.41 12.33 19.55
N ALA A 83 -3.62 13.66 19.50
CA ALA A 83 -2.55 14.64 19.63
C ALA A 83 -1.98 14.65 21.06
N ALA A 84 -2.82 14.51 22.08
CA ALA A 84 -2.40 14.47 23.48
C ALA A 84 -1.57 13.21 23.81
N ALA A 85 -1.91 12.06 23.22
CA ALA A 85 -1.17 10.80 23.42
C ALA A 85 0.18 10.75 22.67
N PHE A 86 0.33 11.55 21.61
CA PHE A 86 1.47 11.46 20.69
C PHE A 86 2.86 11.69 21.34
N PRO A 87 3.08 12.71 22.20
CA PRO A 87 4.40 12.94 22.80
C PRO A 87 4.90 11.75 23.62
N ALA A 88 4.04 11.16 24.46
CA ALA A 88 4.41 10.01 25.27
C ALA A 88 4.59 8.73 24.42
N TRP A 89 3.77 8.54 23.40
CA TRP A 89 3.83 7.37 22.52
C TRP A 89 5.06 7.36 21.62
N SER A 90 5.34 8.49 20.97
CA SER A 90 6.49 8.64 20.07
C SER A 90 7.83 8.56 20.80
N ALA A 91 7.88 8.94 22.08
CA ALA A 91 9.07 8.85 22.94
C ALA A 91 9.41 7.41 23.37
N ARG A 92 8.47 6.45 23.30
CA ARG A 92 8.77 5.04 23.57
C ARG A 92 9.78 4.50 22.58
N THR A 93 10.56 3.50 22.98
CA THR A 93 11.46 2.83 22.03
C THR A 93 10.64 2.08 20.99
N VAL A 94 11.21 1.88 19.78
CA VAL A 94 10.54 1.08 18.73
C VAL A 94 10.24 -0.33 19.26
N LYS A 95 11.16 -0.90 20.05
CA LYS A 95 10.99 -2.21 20.71
C LYS A 95 9.71 -2.24 21.57
N ASP A 96 9.51 -1.26 22.45
CA ASP A 96 8.36 -1.24 23.35
C ASP A 96 7.03 -1.13 22.59
N ARG A 97 7.02 -0.36 21.48
CA ARG A 97 5.84 -0.26 20.61
C ARG A 97 5.58 -1.58 19.88
N VAL A 98 6.61 -2.21 19.32
CA VAL A 98 6.49 -3.50 18.63
C VAL A 98 6.04 -4.62 19.55
N GLN A 99 6.40 -4.61 20.84
CA GLN A 99 5.88 -5.59 21.80
C GLN A 99 4.35 -5.55 21.93
N ILE A 100 3.72 -4.38 21.79
CA ILE A 100 2.25 -4.27 21.76
C ILE A 100 1.70 -4.88 20.46
N VAL A 101 2.34 -4.58 19.32
CA VAL A 101 1.94 -5.12 18.00
C VAL A 101 2.06 -6.65 17.96
N LEU A 102 3.13 -7.22 18.53
CA LEU A 102 3.31 -8.67 18.68
C LEU A 102 2.21 -9.31 19.52
N ARG A 103 1.80 -8.68 20.63
CA ARG A 103 0.68 -9.16 21.44
C ARG A 103 -0.64 -9.11 20.67
N TYR A 104 -0.88 -8.03 19.93
CA TYR A 104 -2.06 -7.91 19.07
C TYR A 104 -2.08 -9.03 18.01
N HIS A 105 -0.96 -9.26 17.31
CA HIS A 105 -0.81 -10.35 16.33
C HIS A 105 -1.18 -11.71 16.93
N HIS A 106 -0.66 -12.00 18.14
CA HIS A 106 -0.96 -13.22 18.85
C HIS A 106 -2.45 -13.34 19.21
N LEU A 107 -3.06 -12.28 19.76
CA LEU A 107 -4.49 -12.27 20.13
C LEU A 107 -5.40 -12.52 18.93
N ILE A 108 -5.07 -11.96 17.76
CA ILE A 108 -5.82 -12.23 16.52
C ILE A 108 -5.69 -13.71 16.15
N ALA A 109 -4.47 -14.24 16.09
CA ALA A 109 -4.22 -15.61 15.66
C ALA A 109 -4.75 -16.68 16.62
N SER A 110 -4.70 -16.44 17.93
CA SER A 110 -5.01 -17.47 18.95
C SER A 110 -6.42 -17.40 19.53
N LYS A 111 -7.10 -16.25 19.42
CA LYS A 111 -8.35 -16.01 20.16
C LYS A 111 -9.46 -15.37 19.33
N TYR A 112 -9.15 -14.40 18.47
CA TYR A 112 -10.17 -13.51 17.91
C TYR A 112 -10.45 -13.67 16.41
N ALA A 113 -9.70 -14.53 15.69
CA ALA A 113 -9.89 -14.70 14.25
C ALA A 113 -11.32 -15.12 13.88
N ASP A 114 -11.89 -16.11 14.57
CA ASP A 114 -13.25 -16.59 14.30
C ASP A 114 -14.30 -15.53 14.64
N GLU A 115 -14.19 -14.88 15.81
CA GLU A 115 -15.12 -13.83 16.25
C GLU A 115 -15.16 -12.68 15.23
N LEU A 116 -14.00 -12.19 14.81
CA LEU A 116 -13.91 -11.12 13.82
C LEU A 116 -14.45 -11.57 12.46
N ALA A 117 -14.15 -12.80 12.03
CA ALA A 117 -14.70 -13.33 10.80
C ALA A 117 -16.24 -13.44 10.83
N ASP A 118 -16.83 -13.79 11.98
CA ASP A 118 -18.30 -13.81 12.13
C ASP A 118 -18.91 -12.41 12.03
N LEU A 119 -18.24 -11.39 12.59
CA LEU A 119 -18.66 -10.00 12.43
C LEU A 119 -18.62 -9.59 10.95
N ILE A 120 -17.54 -9.90 10.23
CA ILE A 120 -17.42 -9.62 8.79
C ILE A 120 -18.52 -10.31 7.99
N VAL A 121 -18.78 -11.60 8.22
CA VAL A 121 -19.87 -12.32 7.55
C VAL A 121 -21.20 -11.63 7.83
N LYS A 122 -21.44 -11.23 9.09
CA LYS A 122 -22.68 -10.59 9.51
C LYS A 122 -22.93 -9.25 8.82
N GLU A 123 -21.93 -8.37 8.77
CA GLU A 123 -22.10 -6.99 8.27
C GLU A 123 -21.76 -6.80 6.78
N HIS A 124 -20.78 -7.53 6.25
CA HIS A 124 -20.38 -7.45 4.84
C HIS A 124 -21.10 -8.49 3.98
N GLY A 125 -21.35 -9.68 4.52
CA GLY A 125 -21.98 -10.76 3.77
C GLY A 125 -21.06 -11.67 2.97
N LYS A 126 -19.74 -11.51 3.03
CA LYS A 126 -18.83 -12.48 2.37
C LYS A 126 -18.85 -13.83 3.09
N THR A 127 -18.35 -14.88 2.43
CA THR A 127 -18.32 -16.21 3.02
C THR A 127 -17.37 -16.25 4.23
N LYS A 128 -17.59 -17.19 5.17
CA LYS A 128 -16.71 -17.36 6.34
C LYS A 128 -15.27 -17.65 5.94
N ALA A 129 -15.05 -18.45 4.89
CA ALA A 129 -13.72 -18.75 4.37
C ALA A 129 -13.00 -17.48 3.88
N GLU A 130 -13.70 -16.61 3.15
CA GLU A 130 -13.15 -15.33 2.69
C GLU A 130 -12.91 -14.36 3.85
N ALA A 131 -13.79 -14.34 4.85
CA ALA A 131 -13.61 -13.53 6.05
C ALA A 131 -12.37 -13.97 6.84
N LEU A 132 -12.17 -15.28 7.05
CA LEU A 132 -10.97 -15.81 7.68
C LEU A 132 -9.71 -15.50 6.88
N ALA A 133 -9.76 -15.62 5.55
CA ALA A 133 -8.65 -15.25 4.68
C ALA A 133 -8.32 -13.75 4.78
N GLU A 134 -9.34 -12.89 4.89
CA GLU A 134 -9.17 -11.46 5.14
C GLU A 134 -8.49 -11.18 6.49
N ILE A 135 -8.93 -11.84 7.57
CA ILE A 135 -8.30 -11.69 8.88
C ILE A 135 -6.83 -12.12 8.82
N ALA A 136 -6.55 -13.26 8.20
CA ALA A 136 -5.18 -13.75 8.03
C ALA A 136 -4.31 -12.75 7.26
N LYS A 137 -4.83 -12.19 6.15
CA LYS A 137 -4.10 -11.16 5.37
C LYS A 137 -3.91 -9.85 6.12
N GLY A 138 -4.88 -9.42 6.92
CA GLY A 138 -4.71 -8.27 7.82
C GLY A 138 -3.61 -8.55 8.86
N ASN A 139 -3.62 -9.74 9.46
CA ASN A 139 -2.68 -10.14 10.50
C ASN A 139 -1.24 -10.34 9.96
N GLU A 140 -1.08 -10.72 8.70
CA GLU A 140 0.21 -10.73 7.99
C GLU A 140 0.86 -9.33 7.98
N THR A 141 0.07 -8.27 7.86
CA THR A 141 0.60 -6.89 7.91
C THR A 141 0.97 -6.47 9.33
N VAL A 142 0.28 -7.01 10.34
CA VAL A 142 0.67 -6.85 11.75
C VAL A 142 2.00 -7.55 12.01
N GLU A 143 2.20 -8.75 11.47
CA GLU A 143 3.48 -9.47 11.52
C GLU A 143 4.60 -8.67 10.87
N TYR A 144 4.38 -8.14 9.65
CA TYR A 144 5.33 -7.23 8.99
C TYR A 144 5.69 -6.03 9.87
N ALA A 145 4.72 -5.42 10.54
CA ALA A 145 4.97 -4.30 11.43
C ALA A 145 5.90 -4.64 12.61
N CYS A 146 6.01 -5.92 12.98
CA CYS A 146 6.94 -6.39 13.99
C CYS A 146 8.40 -6.42 13.52
N ALA A 147 8.63 -6.52 12.20
CA ALA A 147 9.96 -6.47 11.59
C ALA A 147 10.48 -5.04 11.34
N LEU A 148 9.63 -4.02 11.51
CA LEU A 148 9.99 -2.62 11.27
C LEU A 148 11.24 -2.11 12.02
N PRO A 149 11.58 -2.53 13.26
CA PRO A 149 12.81 -2.08 13.91
C PRO A 149 14.05 -2.31 13.06
N GLU A 150 14.09 -3.44 12.33
CA GLU A 150 15.19 -3.76 11.42
C GLU A 150 15.05 -2.94 10.13
N LEU A 151 13.86 -2.95 9.52
CA LEU A 151 13.61 -2.37 8.19
C LEU A 151 13.72 -0.83 8.12
N VAL A 152 13.50 -0.13 9.25
CA VAL A 152 13.59 1.34 9.31
C VAL A 152 14.83 1.83 10.04
N SER A 153 15.82 0.98 10.23
CA SER A 153 17.12 1.36 10.80
C SER A 153 17.77 2.45 9.96
N GLY A 154 18.19 3.52 10.65
CA GLY A 154 18.91 4.61 10.02
C GLY A 154 20.37 4.24 9.73
N ARG A 155 21.00 5.02 8.86
CA ARG A 155 22.40 4.92 8.47
C ARG A 155 23.22 5.97 9.19
N ILE A 156 24.43 5.61 9.59
CA ILE A 156 25.43 6.51 10.16
C ILE A 156 26.68 6.43 9.30
N GLN A 157 27.21 7.58 8.89
CA GLN A 157 28.43 7.67 8.11
C GLN A 157 29.27 8.85 8.58
N GLU A 158 30.57 8.61 8.78
CA GLU A 158 31.53 9.70 8.91
C GLU A 158 31.77 10.33 7.54
N VAL A 159 31.34 11.57 7.36
CA VAL A 159 31.45 12.29 6.07
C VAL A 159 32.66 13.21 6.02
N SER A 160 33.25 13.51 7.17
CA SER A 160 34.50 14.23 7.35
C SER A 160 35.08 13.88 8.72
N ARG A 161 36.37 14.13 8.94
CA ARG A 161 37.06 13.80 10.19
C ARG A 161 36.32 14.40 11.40
N GLY A 162 35.78 13.53 12.25
CA GLY A 162 35.02 13.93 13.45
C GLY A 162 33.60 14.45 13.17
N VAL A 163 33.08 14.27 11.95
CA VAL A 163 31.74 14.68 11.53
C VAL A 163 30.93 13.46 11.11
N LEU A 164 29.99 13.05 11.96
CA LEU A 164 29.06 11.96 11.67
C LEU A 164 27.77 12.52 11.08
N CYS A 165 27.39 12.06 9.90
CA CYS A 165 26.04 12.22 9.38
C CYS A 165 25.21 11.00 9.74
N GLN A 166 23.99 11.24 10.21
CA GLN A 166 23.03 10.18 10.47
C GLN A 166 21.69 10.51 9.84
N ASP A 167 21.06 9.52 9.22
CA ASP A 167 19.63 9.55 8.95
C ASP A 167 18.85 8.74 10.02
N ARG A 168 17.65 9.21 10.34
CA ARG A 168 16.70 8.48 11.20
C ARG A 168 15.29 8.69 10.66
N ARG A 169 14.42 7.69 10.82
CA ARG A 169 12.99 7.86 10.61
C ARG A 169 12.30 8.28 11.90
N VAL A 170 11.51 9.35 11.83
CA VAL A 170 10.75 9.86 12.96
C VAL A 170 9.26 9.93 12.62
N PRO A 171 8.36 9.65 13.59
CA PRO A 171 6.93 9.77 13.36
C PRO A 171 6.53 11.22 13.08
N LEU A 172 5.39 11.38 12.41
CA LEU A 172 4.87 12.67 12.00
C LEU A 172 3.88 13.26 13.00
N GLY A 173 3.05 12.43 13.64
CA GLY A 173 2.00 12.91 14.52
C GLY A 173 0.74 12.07 14.43
N VAL A 174 -0.40 12.76 14.28
CA VAL A 174 -1.71 12.13 14.10
C VAL A 174 -1.89 11.73 12.62
N VAL A 175 -2.23 10.47 12.40
CA VAL A 175 -2.56 9.90 11.08
C VAL A 175 -4.07 9.64 11.02
N ALA A 176 -4.74 10.24 10.05
CA ALA A 176 -6.14 9.96 9.73
C ALA A 176 -6.22 8.78 8.76
N THR A 177 -6.92 7.71 9.12
CA THR A 177 -7.09 6.51 8.29
C THR A 177 -8.56 6.32 7.92
N ILE A 178 -8.90 6.40 6.64
CA ILE A 178 -10.27 6.30 6.11
C ILE A 178 -10.34 5.08 5.20
N VAL A 179 -11.25 4.15 5.48
CA VAL A 179 -11.23 2.80 4.88
C VAL A 179 -12.60 2.38 4.33
N PRO A 180 -12.63 1.56 3.27
CA PRO A 180 -13.84 1.20 2.53
C PRO A 180 -14.58 0.06 3.25
N PHE A 181 -15.73 -0.32 2.69
CA PHE A 181 -16.53 -1.41 3.25
C PHE A 181 -16.00 -2.79 2.89
N ASN A 182 -15.34 -2.95 1.74
CA ASN A 182 -15.18 -4.27 1.13
C ASN A 182 -14.20 -5.20 1.85
N PHE A 183 -13.30 -4.64 2.65
CA PHE A 183 -12.37 -5.38 3.50
C PHE A 183 -12.24 -4.65 4.85
N PRO A 184 -13.24 -4.82 5.73
CA PRO A 184 -13.35 -4.08 6.99
C PRO A 184 -12.23 -4.37 7.98
N PHE A 185 -11.45 -5.44 7.84
CA PHE A 185 -10.30 -5.74 8.69
C PHE A 185 -8.97 -5.58 7.95
N MET A 186 -8.82 -6.17 6.77
CA MET A 186 -7.53 -6.20 6.07
C MET A 186 -7.05 -4.79 5.69
N VAL A 187 -7.90 -3.97 5.08
CA VAL A 187 -7.51 -2.63 4.60
C VAL A 187 -7.14 -1.66 5.73
N PRO A 188 -7.87 -1.57 6.87
CA PRO A 188 -7.38 -0.82 8.02
C PRO A 188 -5.98 -1.24 8.47
N HIS A 189 -5.70 -2.56 8.45
CA HIS A 189 -4.41 -3.10 8.87
C HIS A 189 -3.27 -2.87 7.87
N TRP A 190 -3.54 -2.39 6.64
CA TRP A 190 -2.47 -1.94 5.73
C TRP A 190 -1.71 -0.74 6.26
N THR A 191 -2.34 0.12 7.08
CA THR A 191 -1.72 1.34 7.61
C THR A 191 -1.59 1.31 9.12
N LEU A 192 -2.63 0.86 9.83
CA LEU A 192 -2.75 0.98 11.28
C LEU A 192 -1.54 0.40 12.07
N PRO A 193 -1.19 -0.89 11.95
CA PRO A 193 -0.10 -1.47 12.73
C PRO A 193 1.27 -0.83 12.40
N ILE A 194 1.49 -0.43 11.14
CA ILE A 194 2.72 0.25 10.71
C ILE A 194 2.80 1.65 11.34
N ALA A 195 1.71 2.43 11.30
CA ALA A 195 1.65 3.75 11.90
C ALA A 195 1.94 3.71 13.41
N LEU A 196 1.32 2.74 14.11
CA LEU A 196 1.52 2.53 15.54
C LEU A 196 2.96 2.11 15.87
N ALA A 197 3.51 1.13 15.16
CA ALA A 197 4.89 0.66 15.37
C ALA A 197 5.94 1.77 15.14
N LEU A 198 5.71 2.64 14.15
CA LEU A 198 6.57 3.78 13.85
C LEU A 198 6.39 4.98 14.80
N GLY A 199 5.42 4.92 15.73
CA GLY A 199 5.26 5.89 16.81
C GLY A 199 4.27 7.01 16.52
N ASN A 200 3.43 6.88 15.49
CA ASN A 200 2.30 7.79 15.25
C ASN A 200 1.09 7.39 16.09
N THR A 201 0.18 8.34 16.29
CA THR A 201 -1.19 8.07 16.77
C THR A 201 -2.16 8.07 15.61
N VAL A 202 -3.28 7.36 15.72
CA VAL A 202 -4.21 7.13 14.61
C VAL A 202 -5.63 7.52 15.00
N VAL A 203 -6.32 8.19 14.07
CA VAL A 203 -7.77 8.35 14.08
C VAL A 203 -8.34 7.60 12.87
N LEU A 204 -9.04 6.50 13.14
CA LEU A 204 -9.63 5.62 12.13
C LEU A 204 -11.10 5.96 11.89
N LYS A 205 -11.51 6.03 10.62
CA LYS A 205 -12.90 6.13 10.20
C LYS A 205 -13.27 4.94 9.30
N PRO A 206 -13.83 3.84 9.87
CA PRO A 206 -14.28 2.70 9.09
C PRO A 206 -15.54 3.04 8.30
N SER A 207 -15.81 2.30 7.23
CA SER A 207 -17.08 2.46 6.52
C SER A 207 -18.26 2.22 7.45
N GLU A 208 -19.21 3.12 7.37
CA GLU A 208 -20.49 3.12 8.08
C GLU A 208 -21.37 1.90 7.73
N LYS A 209 -21.06 1.17 6.64
CA LYS A 209 -21.75 -0.07 6.25
C LYS A 209 -21.26 -1.30 7.00
N VAL A 210 -20.01 -1.28 7.47
CA VAL A 210 -19.34 -2.41 8.13
C VAL A 210 -18.54 -1.98 9.38
N PRO A 211 -19.17 -1.27 10.33
CA PRO A 211 -18.47 -0.66 11.46
C PRO A 211 -18.05 -1.65 12.57
N LEU A 212 -18.74 -2.79 12.72
CA LEU A 212 -18.62 -3.67 13.88
C LEU A 212 -17.22 -4.27 14.02
N THR A 213 -16.64 -4.71 12.91
CA THR A 213 -15.33 -5.38 12.90
C THR A 213 -14.24 -4.47 13.48
N MET A 214 -14.16 -3.20 13.06
CA MET A 214 -13.14 -2.29 13.56
C MET A 214 -13.44 -1.72 14.94
N THR A 215 -14.72 -1.57 15.31
CA THR A 215 -15.08 -1.26 16.70
C THR A 215 -14.58 -2.36 17.63
N ARG A 216 -14.73 -3.63 17.26
CA ARG A 216 -14.20 -4.74 18.04
C ARG A 216 -12.67 -4.80 18.02
N ALA A 217 -12.05 -4.58 16.86
CA ALA A 217 -10.59 -4.56 16.75
C ALA A 217 -9.93 -3.48 17.61
N ALA A 218 -10.57 -2.31 17.80
CA ALA A 218 -10.07 -1.25 18.67
C ALA A 218 -9.98 -1.69 20.15
N GLU A 219 -10.94 -2.49 20.62
CA GLU A 219 -10.90 -3.07 21.97
C GLU A 219 -9.80 -4.12 22.12
N ILE A 220 -9.55 -4.92 21.08
CA ILE A 220 -8.46 -5.92 21.07
C ILE A 220 -7.10 -5.21 21.09
N TRP A 221 -6.95 -4.07 20.41
CA TRP A 221 -5.75 -3.23 20.52
C TRP A 221 -5.51 -2.73 21.96
N ALA A 222 -6.58 -2.36 22.67
CA ALA A 222 -6.48 -1.99 24.08
C ALA A 222 -6.11 -3.18 24.97
N GLU A 223 -6.67 -4.38 24.73
CA GLU A 223 -6.28 -5.63 25.40
C GLU A 223 -4.80 -5.97 25.15
N ALA A 224 -4.27 -5.68 23.96
CA ALA A 224 -2.85 -5.81 23.65
C ALA A 224 -1.95 -4.81 24.42
N GLY A 225 -2.54 -3.85 25.14
CA GLY A 225 -1.84 -2.85 25.95
C GLY A 225 -1.50 -1.57 25.18
N LEU A 226 -2.25 -1.25 24.12
CA LEU A 226 -2.12 0.04 23.44
C LEU A 226 -2.61 1.16 24.37
N PRO A 227 -1.83 2.23 24.61
CA PRO A 227 -2.24 3.31 25.51
C PRO A 227 -3.49 4.05 25.01
N ALA A 228 -4.28 4.55 25.96
CA ALA A 228 -5.44 5.39 25.68
C ALA A 228 -5.06 6.58 24.76
N GLY A 229 -5.89 6.82 23.75
CA GLY A 229 -5.72 7.92 22.80
C GLY A 229 -4.73 7.64 21.68
N VAL A 230 -3.94 6.56 21.72
CA VAL A 230 -3.02 6.22 20.62
C VAL A 230 -3.77 5.74 19.38
N LEU A 231 -4.85 4.96 19.57
CA LEU A 231 -5.85 4.65 18.56
C LEU A 231 -7.18 5.24 18.99
N ASN A 232 -7.80 5.99 18.09
CA ASN A 232 -9.18 6.47 18.21
C ASN A 232 -9.96 6.07 16.96
N LEU A 233 -11.25 5.84 17.11
CA LEU A 233 -12.17 5.47 16.05
C LEU A 233 -13.37 6.39 16.09
N VAL A 234 -13.67 7.04 14.97
CA VAL A 234 -14.88 7.85 14.78
C VAL A 234 -15.69 7.31 13.61
N HIS A 235 -16.99 7.12 13.82
CA HIS A 235 -17.90 6.71 12.77
C HIS A 235 -18.52 7.93 12.07
N GLY A 236 -19.05 7.73 10.86
CA GLY A 236 -19.83 8.74 10.15
C GLY A 236 -19.60 8.70 8.65
N THR A 237 -19.94 9.75 7.93
CA THR A 237 -19.95 9.77 6.45
C THR A 237 -19.00 10.84 5.90
N ALA A 238 -19.33 11.47 4.76
CA ALA A 238 -18.47 12.44 4.09
C ALA A 238 -18.15 13.68 4.93
N GLU A 239 -19.08 14.13 5.77
CA GLU A 239 -18.86 15.27 6.68
C GLU A 239 -17.78 14.95 7.72
N THR A 240 -17.85 13.77 8.32
CA THR A 240 -16.84 13.27 9.27
C THR A 240 -15.47 13.15 8.60
N VAL A 241 -15.41 12.64 7.36
CA VAL A 241 -14.17 12.59 6.57
C VAL A 241 -13.60 13.98 6.34
N THR A 242 -14.45 14.93 5.92
CA THR A 242 -14.06 16.31 5.65
C THR A 242 -13.47 16.96 6.90
N ALA A 243 -14.18 16.87 8.03
CA ALA A 243 -13.70 17.39 9.31
C ALA A 243 -12.37 16.75 9.74
N LEU A 244 -12.18 15.46 9.50
CA LEU A 244 -10.95 14.74 9.84
C LEU A 244 -9.77 15.18 8.97
N VAL A 245 -9.98 15.38 7.67
CA VAL A 245 -8.96 15.89 6.75
C VAL A 245 -8.57 17.33 7.12
N ASP A 246 -9.54 18.16 7.50
CA ASP A 246 -9.33 19.57 7.84
C ASP A 246 -8.63 19.80 9.17
N ALA A 247 -8.75 18.85 10.11
CA ALA A 247 -8.24 19.02 11.47
C ALA A 247 -6.73 19.34 11.47
N PRO A 248 -6.29 20.50 12.00
CA PRO A 248 -4.91 20.98 11.82
C PRO A 248 -3.84 20.08 12.43
N GLN A 249 -4.20 19.29 13.45
CA GLN A 249 -3.28 18.35 14.12
C GLN A 249 -2.97 17.13 13.25
N VAL A 250 -3.85 16.77 12.30
CA VAL A 250 -3.63 15.63 11.39
C VAL A 250 -2.52 15.96 10.40
N GLN A 251 -1.47 15.14 10.39
CA GLN A 251 -0.28 15.33 9.54
C GLN A 251 -0.32 14.49 8.26
N VAL A 252 -1.02 13.35 8.32
CA VAL A 252 -1.12 12.39 7.23
C VAL A 252 -2.55 11.90 7.08
N VAL A 253 -3.01 11.79 5.85
CA VAL A 253 -4.30 11.18 5.50
C VAL A 253 -4.03 9.94 4.66
N THR A 254 -4.57 8.80 5.07
CA THR A 254 -4.61 7.59 4.24
C THR A 254 -6.06 7.26 3.92
N PHE A 255 -6.37 7.11 2.64
CA PHE A 255 -7.71 6.85 2.14
C PHE A 255 -7.68 5.64 1.19
N VAL A 256 -8.69 4.78 1.29
CA VAL A 256 -8.97 3.76 0.30
C VAL A 256 -10.47 3.78 -0.01
N GLY A 257 -10.84 3.85 -1.29
CA GLY A 257 -12.24 3.93 -1.71
C GLY A 257 -12.38 4.14 -3.22
N THR A 258 -13.45 4.79 -3.66
CA THR A 258 -13.68 5.05 -5.09
C THR A 258 -12.73 6.13 -5.62
N SER A 259 -12.36 6.08 -6.90
CA SER A 259 -11.40 7.03 -7.49
C SER A 259 -11.84 8.49 -7.36
N ARG A 260 -13.14 8.77 -7.54
CA ARG A 260 -13.69 10.12 -7.37
C ARG A 260 -13.47 10.66 -5.96
N VAL A 261 -13.70 9.83 -4.93
CA VAL A 261 -13.52 10.27 -3.54
C VAL A 261 -12.04 10.33 -3.18
N ALA A 262 -11.23 9.41 -3.68
CA ALA A 262 -9.78 9.43 -3.52
C ALA A 262 -9.17 10.74 -4.05
N GLU A 263 -9.60 11.19 -5.23
CA GLU A 263 -9.17 12.46 -5.83
C GLU A 263 -9.56 13.67 -4.96
N ILE A 264 -10.82 13.73 -4.50
CA ILE A 264 -11.31 14.80 -3.62
C ILE A 264 -10.49 14.86 -2.32
N VAL A 265 -10.27 13.72 -1.67
CA VAL A 265 -9.50 13.63 -0.42
C VAL A 265 -8.03 14.01 -0.68
N HIS A 266 -7.46 13.55 -1.79
CA HIS A 266 -6.09 13.86 -2.19
C HIS A 266 -5.89 15.37 -2.38
N GLN A 267 -6.72 16.00 -3.20
CA GLN A 267 -6.65 17.43 -3.49
C GLN A 267 -6.83 18.26 -2.22
N ARG A 268 -7.82 17.91 -1.39
CA ARG A 268 -8.08 18.61 -0.13
C ARG A 268 -6.91 18.51 0.84
N ALA A 269 -6.38 17.30 1.06
CA ALA A 269 -5.25 17.10 1.97
C ALA A 269 -3.99 17.84 1.49
N ARG A 270 -3.72 17.82 0.18
CA ARG A 270 -2.58 18.55 -0.43
C ARG A 270 -2.72 20.06 -0.30
N ALA A 271 -3.92 20.61 -0.51
CA ALA A 271 -4.18 22.04 -0.32
C ALA A 271 -3.92 22.50 1.14
N LEU A 272 -4.01 21.58 2.10
CA LEU A 272 -3.72 21.81 3.52
C LEU A 272 -2.27 21.44 3.91
N ASN A 273 -1.38 21.20 2.94
CA ASN A 273 0.01 20.79 3.15
C ASN A 273 0.19 19.48 3.93
N LYS A 274 -0.81 18.61 3.92
CA LYS A 274 -0.75 17.29 4.56
C LYS A 274 -0.17 16.27 3.59
N ARG A 275 0.48 15.24 4.13
CA ARG A 275 0.82 14.06 3.32
C ARG A 275 -0.43 13.24 3.09
N VAL A 276 -0.57 12.70 1.89
CA VAL A 276 -1.75 11.91 1.55
C VAL A 276 -1.40 10.69 0.71
N LEU A 277 -2.01 9.57 1.08
CA LEU A 277 -2.05 8.34 0.32
C LEU A 277 -3.53 8.04 0.06
N ALA A 278 -3.97 8.05 -1.20
CA ALA A 278 -5.39 7.91 -1.54
C ALA A 278 -5.58 6.91 -2.69
N LEU A 279 -6.00 5.69 -2.35
CA LEU A 279 -6.21 4.60 -3.30
C LEU A 279 -7.65 4.63 -3.83
N GLY A 280 -7.74 4.52 -5.15
CA GLY A 280 -8.99 4.58 -5.91
C GLY A 280 -9.56 3.21 -6.29
N GLY A 281 -10.57 3.26 -7.17
CA GLY A 281 -11.18 2.09 -7.79
C GLY A 281 -10.30 1.48 -8.88
N ALA A 282 -10.76 0.36 -9.45
CA ALA A 282 -10.00 -0.41 -10.40
C ALA A 282 -10.86 -1.06 -11.50
N LYS A 283 -10.21 -1.36 -12.63
CA LYS A 283 -10.76 -2.17 -13.72
C LYS A 283 -9.66 -3.13 -14.20
N ASN A 284 -9.41 -4.20 -13.45
CA ASN A 284 -8.26 -5.07 -13.72
C ASN A 284 -8.52 -5.95 -14.95
N HIS A 285 -7.49 -6.08 -15.78
CA HIS A 285 -7.52 -6.92 -16.98
C HIS A 285 -6.83 -8.25 -16.73
N LEU A 286 -7.47 -9.33 -17.17
CA LEU A 286 -6.85 -10.62 -17.40
C LEU A 286 -6.59 -10.74 -18.90
N VAL A 287 -5.41 -11.19 -19.29
CA VAL A 287 -5.06 -11.50 -20.67
C VAL A 287 -4.85 -13.00 -20.75
N ALA A 288 -5.53 -13.66 -21.69
CA ALA A 288 -5.32 -15.08 -21.95
C ALA A 288 -4.83 -15.26 -23.39
N VAL A 289 -3.66 -15.89 -23.54
CA VAL A 289 -3.10 -16.24 -24.86
C VAL A 289 -3.36 -17.71 -25.19
N PRO A 290 -3.28 -18.12 -26.48
CA PRO A 290 -3.68 -19.47 -26.92
C PRO A 290 -2.93 -20.62 -26.24
N ASP A 291 -1.73 -20.38 -25.71
CA ASP A 291 -0.91 -21.39 -25.03
C ASP A 291 -1.23 -21.53 -23.52
N CYS A 292 -2.26 -20.85 -23.03
CA CYS A 292 -2.65 -20.91 -21.63
C CYS A 292 -3.21 -22.29 -21.25
N ASN A 293 -2.98 -22.72 -20.01
CA ASN A 293 -3.65 -23.91 -19.47
C ASN A 293 -5.12 -23.56 -19.20
N VAL A 294 -6.02 -24.03 -20.07
CA VAL A 294 -7.46 -23.72 -20.03
C VAL A 294 -8.10 -24.07 -18.68
N THR A 295 -7.82 -25.25 -18.13
CA THR A 295 -8.46 -25.70 -16.89
C THR A 295 -8.07 -24.83 -15.70
N MET A 296 -6.77 -24.54 -15.58
CA MET A 296 -6.23 -23.67 -14.53
C MET A 296 -6.71 -22.24 -14.70
N ALA A 297 -6.55 -21.67 -15.90
CA ALA A 297 -6.96 -20.30 -16.20
C ALA A 297 -8.46 -20.11 -15.95
N ALA A 298 -9.32 -21.03 -16.41
CA ALA A 298 -10.76 -20.92 -16.20
C ALA A 298 -11.14 -20.94 -14.71
N GLN A 299 -10.50 -21.78 -13.90
CA GLN A 299 -10.76 -21.80 -12.46
C GLN A 299 -10.36 -20.49 -11.79
N ASP A 300 -9.18 -19.98 -12.12
CA ASP A 300 -8.61 -18.80 -11.50
C ASP A 300 -9.31 -17.50 -11.96
N ILE A 301 -9.71 -17.42 -13.24
CA ILE A 301 -10.58 -16.35 -13.76
C ILE A 301 -11.87 -16.29 -12.95
N VAL A 302 -12.57 -17.42 -12.76
CA VAL A 302 -13.82 -17.48 -11.97
C VAL A 302 -13.59 -17.04 -10.52
N ASN A 303 -12.52 -17.52 -9.88
CA ASN A 303 -12.17 -17.10 -8.53
C ASN A 303 -11.87 -15.60 -8.44
N SER A 304 -11.26 -15.00 -9.47
CA SER A 304 -10.91 -13.58 -9.50
C SER A 304 -12.15 -12.68 -9.53
N PHE A 305 -13.11 -12.93 -10.43
CA PHE A 305 -14.27 -12.05 -10.59
C PHE A 305 -15.44 -12.39 -9.65
N CYS A 306 -15.59 -13.66 -9.22
CA CYS A 306 -16.66 -14.05 -8.29
C CYS A 306 -16.27 -13.91 -6.81
N GLY A 307 -14.97 -14.00 -6.48
CA GLY A 307 -14.51 -13.93 -5.09
C GLY A 307 -14.95 -12.63 -4.39
N CYS A 308 -15.44 -12.76 -3.16
CA CYS A 308 -16.11 -11.73 -2.35
C CYS A 308 -17.21 -11.02 -3.13
N SER A 309 -17.95 -11.77 -3.96
CA SER A 309 -19.02 -11.28 -4.84
C SER A 309 -18.54 -10.20 -5.81
N GLY A 310 -17.28 -10.27 -6.24
CA GLY A 310 -16.65 -9.29 -7.13
C GLY A 310 -16.44 -7.90 -6.52
N GLN A 311 -16.70 -7.72 -5.22
CA GLN A 311 -16.52 -6.45 -4.51
C GLN A 311 -15.06 -6.27 -4.05
N ARG A 312 -14.11 -6.42 -4.96
CA ARG A 312 -12.67 -6.33 -4.66
C ARG A 312 -12.03 -5.37 -5.63
N CYS A 313 -11.20 -4.45 -5.14
CA CYS A 313 -10.38 -3.60 -6.00
C CYS A 313 -9.42 -4.43 -6.88
N MET A 314 -9.10 -5.67 -6.48
CA MET A 314 -8.27 -6.62 -7.23
C MET A 314 -9.08 -7.65 -8.03
N ALA A 315 -10.42 -7.60 -7.99
CA ALA A 315 -11.22 -8.47 -8.86
C ALA A 315 -10.95 -8.10 -10.31
N ALA A 316 -10.61 -9.07 -11.13
CA ALA A 316 -10.44 -8.84 -12.54
C ALA A 316 -11.78 -9.04 -13.25
N SER A 317 -12.28 -7.94 -13.80
CA SER A 317 -13.62 -7.84 -14.38
C SER A 317 -13.60 -7.68 -15.90
N VAL A 318 -12.40 -7.72 -16.51
CA VAL A 318 -12.22 -7.78 -17.96
C VAL A 318 -11.28 -8.91 -18.31
N LEU A 319 -11.69 -9.79 -19.23
CA LEU A 319 -10.85 -10.83 -19.82
C LEU A 319 -10.62 -10.52 -21.31
N LEU A 320 -9.37 -10.18 -21.65
CA LEU A 320 -8.89 -10.03 -23.01
C LEU A 320 -8.43 -11.40 -23.53
N VAL A 321 -9.17 -11.97 -24.46
CA VAL A 321 -8.85 -13.27 -25.07
C VAL A 321 -8.12 -13.02 -26.39
N VAL A 322 -6.85 -13.40 -26.47
CA VAL A 322 -6.02 -13.22 -27.67
C VAL A 322 -6.32 -14.35 -28.67
N GLY A 323 -6.75 -13.99 -29.88
CA GLY A 323 -7.19 -14.93 -30.89
C GLY A 323 -8.52 -15.60 -30.54
N ASP A 324 -8.82 -16.71 -31.21
CA ASP A 324 -10.02 -17.48 -30.96
C ASP A 324 -9.75 -18.61 -29.95
N GLN A 325 -10.43 -18.58 -28.80
CA GLN A 325 -10.27 -19.55 -27.71
C GLN A 325 -11.63 -19.96 -27.10
N PRO A 326 -12.53 -20.59 -27.88
CA PRO A 326 -13.88 -20.95 -27.40
C PRO A 326 -13.83 -21.92 -26.22
N ALA A 327 -12.86 -22.84 -26.20
CA ALA A 327 -12.70 -23.79 -25.09
C ALA A 327 -12.44 -23.11 -23.75
N LEU A 328 -11.71 -21.99 -23.72
CA LEU A 328 -11.50 -21.21 -22.50
C LEU A 328 -12.79 -20.52 -22.04
N ILE A 329 -13.49 -19.86 -22.97
CA ILE A 329 -14.74 -19.15 -22.68
C ILE A 329 -15.79 -20.14 -22.15
N ASP A 330 -15.96 -21.29 -22.80
CA ASP A 330 -16.89 -22.33 -22.39
C ASP A 330 -16.53 -22.89 -21.00
N ALA A 331 -15.24 -23.12 -20.73
CA ALA A 331 -14.79 -23.58 -19.41
C ALA A 331 -15.05 -22.55 -18.30
N VAL A 332 -14.84 -21.25 -18.56
CA VAL A 332 -15.16 -20.17 -17.62
C VAL A 332 -16.67 -20.11 -17.36
N VAL A 333 -17.50 -20.17 -18.40
CA VAL A 333 -18.96 -20.16 -18.27
C VAL A 333 -19.47 -21.37 -17.50
N ALA A 334 -18.96 -22.57 -17.80
CA ALA A 334 -19.35 -23.80 -17.12
C ALA A 334 -19.01 -23.75 -15.62
N LYS A 335 -17.81 -23.30 -15.27
CA LYS A 335 -17.37 -23.17 -13.88
C LYS A 335 -18.17 -22.10 -13.12
N ALA A 336 -18.38 -20.92 -13.72
CA ALA A 336 -19.17 -19.86 -13.10
C ALA A 336 -20.64 -20.27 -12.87
N ARG A 337 -21.24 -21.02 -13.81
CA ARG A 337 -22.62 -21.53 -13.70
C ARG A 337 -22.79 -22.53 -12.55
N ALA A 338 -21.73 -23.26 -12.19
CA ALA A 338 -21.76 -24.26 -11.12
C ALA A 338 -21.71 -23.64 -9.71
N LEU A 339 -21.41 -22.34 -9.59
CA LEU A 339 -21.37 -21.65 -8.30
C LEU A 339 -22.77 -21.43 -7.72
N THR A 340 -22.88 -21.51 -6.39
CA THR A 340 -24.11 -21.27 -5.64
C THR A 340 -23.93 -20.11 -4.67
N GLU A 341 -24.98 -19.75 -3.94
CA GLU A 341 -24.95 -18.72 -2.90
C GLU A 341 -24.00 -19.05 -1.73
N ARG A 342 -23.50 -20.29 -1.65
CA ARG A 342 -22.48 -20.70 -0.67
C ARG A 342 -21.08 -20.22 -1.06
N GLU A 343 -20.78 -20.18 -2.36
CA GLU A 343 -19.50 -19.72 -2.89
C GLU A 343 -19.51 -18.23 -3.22
N VAL A 344 -20.67 -17.67 -3.56
CA VAL A 344 -20.83 -16.25 -3.90
C VAL A 344 -21.86 -15.61 -2.97
N GLY A 345 -21.38 -14.91 -1.95
CA GLY A 345 -22.22 -14.21 -0.97
C GLY A 345 -23.02 -13.04 -1.58
N PRO A 346 -23.87 -12.38 -0.79
CA PRO A 346 -24.56 -11.15 -1.20
C PRO A 346 -23.58 -9.99 -1.46
N VAL A 347 -24.02 -9.03 -2.27
CA VAL A 347 -23.37 -7.71 -2.38
C VAL A 347 -23.81 -6.80 -1.23
N ILE A 348 -23.03 -5.76 -0.91
CA ILE A 348 -23.15 -5.04 0.37
C ILE A 348 -24.53 -4.42 0.66
N ASP A 349 -25.27 -3.98 -0.36
CA ASP A 349 -26.57 -3.35 -0.18
C ASP A 349 -27.44 -3.36 -1.45
N ALA A 350 -28.70 -2.94 -1.29
CA ALA A 350 -29.66 -2.85 -2.39
C ALA A 350 -29.22 -1.85 -3.47
N ALA A 351 -28.53 -0.77 -3.10
CA ALA A 351 -27.99 0.19 -4.07
C ALA A 351 -26.95 -0.47 -4.99
N SER A 352 -26.14 -1.38 -4.44
CA SER A 352 -25.17 -2.18 -5.20
C SER A 352 -25.88 -3.16 -6.12
N VAL A 353 -26.96 -3.82 -5.67
CA VAL A 353 -27.80 -4.66 -6.53
C VAL A 353 -28.35 -3.86 -7.71
N THR A 354 -28.97 -2.71 -7.47
CA THR A 354 -29.51 -1.84 -8.52
C THR A 354 -28.44 -1.41 -9.51
N ARG A 355 -27.28 -0.99 -9.03
CA ARG A 355 -26.16 -0.54 -9.86
C ARG A 355 -25.62 -1.67 -10.75
N ILE A 356 -25.36 -2.85 -10.17
CA ILE A 356 -24.82 -4.01 -10.91
C ILE A 356 -25.83 -4.46 -11.97
N ARG A 357 -27.11 -4.60 -11.60
CA ARG A 357 -28.17 -4.94 -12.55
C ARG A 357 -28.29 -3.94 -13.67
N GLY A 358 -28.20 -2.64 -13.37
CA GLY A 358 -28.20 -1.57 -14.38
C GLY A 358 -27.13 -1.76 -15.44
N TYR A 359 -25.89 -2.07 -15.05
CA TYR A 359 -24.83 -2.37 -16.03
C TYR A 359 -25.14 -3.59 -16.90
N ILE A 360 -25.73 -4.64 -16.32
CA ILE A 360 -26.10 -5.85 -17.08
C ILE A 360 -27.26 -5.55 -18.05
N ASP A 361 -28.28 -4.81 -17.59
CA ASP A 361 -29.44 -4.42 -18.39
C ASP A 361 -29.07 -3.47 -19.53
N ASP A 362 -28.10 -2.58 -19.30
CA ASP A 362 -27.56 -1.69 -20.34
C ASP A 362 -26.73 -2.48 -21.37
N ALA A 363 -25.85 -3.36 -20.89
CA ALA A 363 -25.00 -4.20 -21.74
C ALA A 363 -25.81 -5.15 -22.62
N GLU A 364 -26.89 -5.77 -22.10
CA GLU A 364 -27.79 -6.63 -22.88
C GLU A 364 -28.45 -5.93 -24.07
N LYS A 365 -28.71 -4.61 -23.94
CA LYS A 365 -29.31 -3.79 -25.00
C LYS A 365 -28.26 -3.21 -25.96
N ALA A 366 -26.98 -3.26 -25.59
CA ALA A 366 -25.92 -2.67 -26.38
C ALA A 366 -25.59 -3.53 -27.62
N PRO A 367 -25.38 -2.91 -28.79
CA PRO A 367 -25.03 -3.65 -29.99
C PRO A 367 -23.65 -4.30 -29.82
N GLY A 368 -23.57 -5.58 -30.20
CA GLY A 368 -22.34 -6.36 -30.13
C GLY A 368 -22.02 -6.93 -28.75
N VAL A 369 -22.97 -6.95 -27.82
CA VAL A 369 -22.84 -7.62 -26.53
C VAL A 369 -23.76 -8.84 -26.47
N LYS A 370 -23.25 -9.94 -25.92
CA LYS A 370 -24.02 -11.17 -25.69
C LYS A 370 -23.86 -11.60 -24.23
N VAL A 371 -24.97 -11.83 -23.54
CA VAL A 371 -24.98 -12.40 -22.19
C VAL A 371 -24.78 -13.92 -22.29
N LEU A 372 -23.63 -14.43 -21.86
CA LEU A 372 -23.30 -15.88 -21.89
C LEU A 372 -23.79 -16.61 -20.64
N LEU A 373 -23.79 -15.90 -19.51
CA LEU A 373 -24.32 -16.35 -18.23
C LEU A 373 -25.01 -15.15 -17.59
N ASP A 374 -26.26 -15.32 -17.18
CA ASP A 374 -27.05 -14.29 -16.52
C ASP A 374 -27.34 -14.70 -15.08
N GLY A 375 -26.81 -13.93 -14.12
CA GLY A 375 -27.01 -14.16 -12.69
C GLY A 375 -28.06 -13.25 -12.06
N ARG A 376 -28.82 -12.47 -12.86
CA ARG A 376 -29.83 -11.52 -12.35
C ARG A 376 -31.00 -12.20 -11.64
N ASP A 377 -31.26 -13.49 -11.88
CA ASP A 377 -32.34 -14.24 -11.22
C ASP A 377 -32.11 -14.39 -9.70
N TRP A 378 -30.85 -14.40 -9.26
CA TRP A 378 -30.47 -14.55 -7.86
C TRP A 378 -31.10 -13.47 -6.97
N THR A 379 -31.25 -12.25 -7.49
CA THR A 379 -31.86 -11.13 -6.76
C THR A 379 -33.29 -11.45 -6.31
N GLN A 380 -34.08 -12.11 -7.14
CA GLN A 380 -35.46 -12.49 -6.80
C GLN A 380 -35.50 -13.80 -6.02
N ARG A 381 -34.67 -14.78 -6.44
CA ARG A 381 -34.63 -16.12 -5.85
C ARG A 381 -34.14 -16.12 -4.40
N LEU A 382 -33.26 -15.19 -4.04
CA LEU A 382 -32.61 -15.12 -2.71
C LEU A 382 -33.03 -13.88 -1.92
N ALA A 383 -34.13 -13.22 -2.32
CA ALA A 383 -34.73 -12.15 -1.53
C ALA A 383 -35.18 -12.68 -0.15
N PRO A 384 -35.12 -11.88 0.94
CA PRO A 384 -34.82 -10.44 0.98
C PRO A 384 -33.31 -10.09 1.00
N GLY A 385 -32.40 -11.04 0.79
CA GLY A 385 -30.96 -10.76 0.71
C GLY A 385 -30.56 -10.00 -0.56
N THR A 386 -29.41 -9.34 -0.53
CA THR A 386 -28.87 -8.52 -1.63
C THR A 386 -27.97 -9.33 -2.54
N PHE A 387 -28.50 -10.40 -3.15
CA PHE A 387 -27.72 -11.29 -4.02
C PHE A 387 -27.73 -10.88 -5.50
N VAL A 388 -26.59 -11.04 -6.15
CA VAL A 388 -26.42 -11.00 -7.61
C VAL A 388 -25.51 -12.16 -8.00
N GLY A 389 -25.96 -13.01 -8.92
CA GLY A 389 -25.20 -14.18 -9.35
C GLY A 389 -24.09 -13.83 -10.36
N PRO A 390 -23.13 -14.75 -10.57
CA PRO A 390 -22.10 -14.59 -11.60
C PRO A 390 -22.72 -14.28 -12.97
N THR A 391 -22.25 -13.21 -13.61
CA THR A 391 -22.70 -12.81 -14.95
C THR A 391 -21.50 -12.69 -15.88
N ILE A 392 -21.62 -13.20 -17.10
CA ILE A 392 -20.56 -13.16 -18.12
C ILE A 392 -21.09 -12.50 -19.39
N LEU A 393 -20.42 -11.44 -19.81
CA LEU A 393 -20.76 -10.62 -20.96
C LEU A 393 -19.68 -10.78 -22.04
N LEU A 394 -20.04 -11.22 -23.24
CA LEU A 394 -19.14 -11.29 -24.38
C LEU A 394 -19.32 -10.04 -25.25
N HIS A 395 -18.23 -9.31 -25.48
CA HIS A 395 -18.20 -8.08 -26.25
C HIS A 395 -17.51 -8.29 -27.58
N THR A 396 -18.16 -7.85 -28.64
CA THR A 396 -17.59 -7.61 -29.96
C THR A 396 -17.43 -6.11 -30.24
N ASN A 397 -18.09 -5.26 -29.44
CA ASN A 397 -17.99 -3.81 -29.47
C ASN A 397 -17.16 -3.32 -28.27
N PRO A 398 -16.01 -2.65 -28.48
CA PRO A 398 -15.16 -2.18 -27.39
C PRO A 398 -15.70 -0.91 -26.69
N ALA A 399 -16.77 -0.29 -27.17
CA ALA A 399 -17.32 0.94 -26.60
C ALA A 399 -18.29 0.73 -25.43
N ASP A 400 -18.65 -0.52 -25.10
CA ASP A 400 -19.60 -0.80 -24.03
C ASP A 400 -19.06 -0.37 -22.66
N ARG A 401 -19.93 0.22 -21.83
CA ARG A 401 -19.54 0.75 -20.52
C ARG A 401 -19.09 -0.33 -19.56
N ALA A 402 -19.59 -1.57 -19.67
CA ALA A 402 -19.18 -2.68 -18.82
C ALA A 402 -17.70 -3.09 -19.03
N LEU A 403 -17.06 -2.67 -20.11
CA LEU A 403 -15.61 -2.83 -20.33
C LEU A 403 -14.77 -1.77 -19.61
N HIS A 404 -15.33 -0.57 -19.38
CA HIS A 404 -14.57 0.60 -18.90
C HIS A 404 -14.88 0.96 -17.45
N ASP A 405 -16.14 0.87 -17.04
CA ASP A 405 -16.60 1.31 -15.72
C ASP A 405 -16.37 0.20 -14.66
N GLU A 406 -16.06 0.62 -13.43
CA GLU A 406 -15.96 -0.29 -12.28
C GLU A 406 -17.37 -0.73 -11.83
N ILE A 407 -17.73 -1.98 -12.15
CA ILE A 407 -19.02 -2.59 -11.78
C ILE A 407 -19.03 -3.06 -10.33
N PHE A 408 -17.89 -3.43 -9.74
CA PHE A 408 -17.78 -3.82 -8.33
C PHE A 408 -18.85 -4.83 -7.88
N GLY A 409 -18.92 -5.94 -8.62
CA GLY A 409 -19.91 -7.00 -8.51
C GLY A 409 -19.43 -8.23 -9.31
N PRO A 410 -20.13 -9.37 -9.24
CA PRO A 410 -19.67 -10.62 -9.85
C PRO A 410 -19.96 -10.66 -11.36
N VAL A 411 -19.40 -9.72 -12.11
CA VAL A 411 -19.60 -9.55 -13.56
C VAL A 411 -18.26 -9.57 -14.28
N LEU A 412 -18.13 -10.46 -15.27
CA LEU A 412 -16.96 -10.58 -16.14
C LEU A 412 -17.29 -10.12 -17.55
N SER A 413 -16.54 -9.14 -18.06
CA SER A 413 -16.61 -8.69 -19.45
C SER A 413 -15.49 -9.35 -20.26
N ILE A 414 -15.84 -10.14 -21.27
CA ILE A 414 -14.90 -10.77 -22.19
C ILE A 414 -14.80 -9.95 -23.46
N LEU A 415 -13.59 -9.64 -23.91
CA LEU A 415 -13.31 -9.01 -25.20
C LEU A 415 -12.27 -9.84 -25.96
N GLN A 416 -12.62 -10.29 -27.16
CA GLN A 416 -11.67 -10.97 -28.03
C GLN A 416 -10.81 -9.95 -28.79
N VAL A 417 -9.51 -10.19 -28.86
CA VAL A 417 -8.53 -9.30 -29.49
C VAL A 417 -7.63 -10.11 -30.43
N PRO A 418 -7.16 -9.54 -31.55
CA PRO A 418 -6.46 -10.31 -32.59
C PRO A 418 -5.08 -10.81 -32.15
N ASP A 419 -4.38 -10.04 -31.33
CA ASP A 419 -2.99 -10.31 -30.95
C ASP A 419 -2.64 -9.75 -29.56
N LEU A 420 -1.50 -10.19 -29.04
CA LEU A 420 -0.99 -9.77 -27.73
C LEU A 420 -0.66 -8.28 -27.68
N ALA A 421 -0.18 -7.70 -28.79
CA ALA A 421 0.16 -6.28 -28.84
C ALA A 421 -1.08 -5.41 -28.64
N THR A 422 -2.22 -5.82 -29.20
CA THR A 422 -3.53 -5.18 -29.02
C THR A 422 -4.02 -5.34 -27.58
N ALA A 423 -3.86 -6.52 -26.97
CA ALA A 423 -4.20 -6.73 -25.56
C ALA A 423 -3.41 -5.78 -24.63
N ILE A 424 -2.09 -5.69 -24.82
CA ILE A 424 -1.22 -4.77 -24.06
C ILE A 424 -1.64 -3.31 -24.30
N LYS A 425 -1.99 -2.94 -25.54
CA LYS A 425 -2.45 -1.58 -25.84
C LYS A 425 -3.74 -1.23 -25.11
N ILE A 426 -4.70 -2.16 -25.05
CA ILE A 426 -5.97 -1.96 -24.34
C ILE A 426 -5.74 -1.85 -22.83
N GLU A 427 -4.93 -2.74 -22.25
CA GLU A 427 -4.56 -2.68 -20.83
C GLU A 427 -3.88 -1.34 -20.50
N ASN A 428 -2.92 -0.92 -21.33
CA ASN A 428 -2.23 0.35 -21.13
C ASN A 428 -3.11 1.58 -21.37
N ALA A 429 -4.17 1.49 -22.16
CA ALA A 429 -5.15 2.57 -22.34
C ALA A 429 -6.14 2.68 -21.17
N ASN A 430 -6.22 1.66 -20.30
CA ASN A 430 -7.04 1.68 -19.11
C ASN A 430 -6.66 2.89 -18.22
N PRO A 431 -7.61 3.76 -17.85
CA PRO A 431 -7.32 4.88 -16.96
C PRO A 431 -7.05 4.42 -15.53
N TYR A 432 -7.54 3.24 -15.15
CA TYR A 432 -7.16 2.55 -13.92
C TYR A 432 -5.81 1.83 -14.10
N GLY A 433 -5.09 1.61 -13.00
CA GLY A 433 -3.76 1.00 -13.05
C GLY A 433 -3.46 0.10 -11.87
N ASN A 434 -4.47 -0.57 -11.31
CA ASN A 434 -4.29 -1.40 -10.12
C ASN A 434 -3.55 -2.71 -10.44
N ALA A 435 -4.16 -3.60 -11.21
CA ALA A 435 -3.56 -4.88 -11.58
C ALA A 435 -3.84 -5.31 -13.03
N ALA A 436 -2.91 -6.06 -13.61
CA ALA A 436 -3.06 -6.77 -14.88
C ALA A 436 -2.44 -8.16 -14.78
N CYS A 437 -3.05 -9.17 -15.40
CA CYS A 437 -2.55 -10.54 -15.33
C CYS A 437 -2.47 -11.17 -16.71
N ILE A 438 -1.54 -12.11 -16.90
CA ILE A 438 -1.38 -12.89 -18.13
C ILE A 438 -1.46 -14.39 -17.81
N TYR A 439 -2.26 -15.14 -18.57
CA TYR A 439 -2.26 -16.60 -18.57
C TYR A 439 -1.51 -17.11 -19.79
N THR A 440 -0.41 -17.82 -19.58
CA THR A 440 0.49 -18.33 -20.63
C THR A 440 1.36 -19.46 -20.10
N SER A 441 1.84 -20.35 -20.97
CA SER A 441 2.89 -21.32 -20.63
C SER A 441 4.28 -20.87 -21.07
N SER A 442 4.38 -19.79 -21.86
CA SER A 442 5.64 -19.22 -22.33
C SER A 442 6.23 -18.19 -21.37
N GLY A 443 7.45 -18.46 -20.89
CA GLY A 443 8.23 -17.52 -20.09
C GLY A 443 8.56 -16.21 -20.83
N HIS A 444 8.73 -16.27 -22.16
CA HIS A 444 8.96 -15.07 -22.97
C HIS A 444 7.73 -14.15 -22.99
N VAL A 445 6.53 -14.73 -23.16
CA VAL A 445 5.27 -13.97 -23.14
C VAL A 445 5.01 -13.39 -21.76
N ALA A 446 5.27 -14.16 -20.70
CA ALA A 446 5.15 -13.70 -19.32
C ALA A 446 6.03 -12.47 -19.05
N GLU A 447 7.31 -12.55 -19.38
CA GLU A 447 8.27 -11.44 -19.20
C GLU A 447 7.90 -10.23 -20.07
N GLN A 448 7.50 -10.46 -21.32
CA GLN A 448 7.06 -9.39 -22.22
C GLN A 448 5.85 -8.63 -21.66
N CYS A 449 4.88 -9.33 -21.09
CA CYS A 449 3.71 -8.70 -20.45
C CYS A 449 4.10 -7.98 -19.16
N ALA A 450 4.89 -8.61 -18.29
CA ALA A 450 5.36 -8.03 -17.04
C ALA A 450 6.14 -6.72 -17.25
N ALA A 451 6.96 -6.66 -18.30
CA ALA A 451 7.72 -5.46 -18.64
C ALA A 451 6.88 -4.35 -19.31
N ARG A 452 5.71 -4.66 -19.88
CA ARG A 452 4.95 -3.74 -20.74
C ARG A 452 3.59 -3.32 -20.22
N PHE A 453 2.99 -4.07 -19.29
CA PHE A 453 1.79 -3.63 -18.59
C PHE A 453 2.10 -2.40 -17.74
N GLN A 454 1.20 -1.42 -17.76
CA GLN A 454 1.31 -0.20 -16.96
C GLN A 454 0.55 -0.29 -15.64
N ALA A 455 -0.14 -1.41 -15.39
CA ALA A 455 -0.68 -1.72 -14.08
C ALA A 455 0.42 -1.83 -13.01
N GLY A 456 0.07 -1.42 -11.80
CA GLY A 456 0.96 -1.40 -10.65
C GLY A 456 1.34 -2.78 -10.10
N MET A 457 0.48 -3.76 -10.30
CA MET A 457 0.69 -5.16 -9.93
C MET A 457 0.49 -6.04 -11.14
N VAL A 458 1.47 -6.91 -11.43
CA VAL A 458 1.38 -7.85 -12.54
C VAL A 458 1.32 -9.29 -12.02
N GLY A 459 0.35 -10.06 -12.53
CA GLY A 459 0.20 -11.49 -12.26
C GLY A 459 0.55 -12.35 -13.47
N VAL A 460 1.23 -13.47 -13.25
CA VAL A 460 1.44 -14.52 -14.26
C VAL A 460 0.76 -15.78 -13.77
N ASN A 461 -0.23 -16.28 -14.53
CA ASN A 461 -1.06 -17.43 -14.17
C ASN A 461 -1.74 -17.31 -12.79
N ILE A 462 -2.07 -16.07 -12.40
CA ILE A 462 -2.81 -15.73 -11.19
C ILE A 462 -3.69 -14.50 -11.46
N GLY A 463 -4.98 -14.59 -11.17
CA GLY A 463 -5.99 -13.59 -11.50
C GLY A 463 -6.17 -12.54 -10.42
N VAL A 464 -5.53 -12.73 -9.26
CA VAL A 464 -5.47 -11.79 -8.15
C VAL A 464 -4.03 -11.72 -7.62
N PRO A 465 -3.16 -10.88 -8.21
CA PRO A 465 -1.75 -10.77 -7.83
C PRO A 465 -1.59 -9.85 -6.62
N VAL A 466 -2.29 -10.14 -5.52
CA VAL A 466 -2.08 -9.40 -4.26
C VAL A 466 -0.72 -9.82 -3.69
N PRO A 467 0.22 -8.89 -3.53
CA PRO A 467 1.53 -9.20 -3.03
C PRO A 467 1.50 -9.65 -1.56
N LEU A 468 2.53 -10.40 -1.18
CA LEU A 468 2.81 -10.76 0.21
C LEU A 468 3.38 -9.52 0.93
N SER A 469 2.79 -9.12 2.06
CA SER A 469 3.16 -7.93 2.83
C SER A 469 4.64 -7.90 3.23
N LEU A 470 5.28 -9.07 3.33
CA LEU A 470 6.70 -9.22 3.68
C LEU A 470 7.67 -9.10 2.49
N VAL A 471 7.23 -9.32 1.24
CA VAL A 471 8.11 -9.50 0.07
C VAL A 471 7.83 -8.52 -1.06
N ALA A 472 6.57 -8.14 -1.29
CA ALA A 472 6.16 -7.26 -2.38
C ALA A 472 5.01 -6.33 -1.93
N GLN A 473 4.71 -5.28 -2.69
CA GLN A 473 3.87 -4.18 -2.19
C GLN A 473 2.80 -3.75 -3.20
N ILE A 474 1.60 -3.40 -2.70
CA ILE A 474 0.42 -3.06 -3.51
C ILE A 474 0.59 -1.68 -4.15
N ALA A 475 1.28 -1.55 -5.28
CA ALA A 475 1.63 -0.23 -5.83
C ALA A 475 0.81 0.16 -7.07
N PRO A 476 -0.47 0.56 -6.94
CA PRO A 476 -1.29 0.92 -8.09
C PRO A 476 -0.73 2.14 -8.84
N ALA A 477 -0.88 2.13 -10.15
CA ALA A 477 -0.54 3.22 -11.06
C ALA A 477 -1.80 4.01 -11.48
N LYS A 478 -1.58 5.11 -12.21
CA LYS A 478 -2.62 5.93 -12.85
C LYS A 478 -3.71 6.38 -11.85
N LEU A 479 -4.99 6.43 -12.23
CA LEU A 479 -6.09 6.89 -11.36
C LEU A 479 -6.32 6.02 -10.11
N THR A 480 -5.60 4.91 -9.95
CA THR A 480 -5.71 4.03 -8.77
C THR A 480 -4.66 4.34 -7.68
N MET A 481 -3.71 5.30 -7.90
CA MET A 481 -2.60 5.81 -7.04
C MET A 481 -2.57 5.37 -5.56
N CYS A 482 -1.50 5.04 -4.82
CA CYS A 482 -0.04 4.99 -4.99
C CYS A 482 0.54 3.97 -3.96
N ASN A 483 1.84 3.72 -4.08
CA ASN A 483 2.75 2.72 -3.48
C ASN A 483 2.81 2.59 -1.93
N PRO A 484 2.71 1.40 -1.31
CA PRO A 484 2.91 1.15 0.12
C PRO A 484 4.37 1.06 0.55
N PHE A 485 5.35 1.18 -0.35
CA PHE A 485 6.72 1.54 0.05
C PHE A 485 6.67 2.96 0.62
N ALA A 486 5.65 3.70 0.18
CA ALA A 486 5.27 4.94 0.77
C ALA A 486 4.55 4.81 2.11
N VAL A 487 4.01 3.69 2.63
CA VAL A 487 3.32 3.76 3.95
C VAL A 487 4.32 4.15 5.04
N PRO A 488 5.41 3.39 5.30
CA PRO A 488 6.47 3.85 6.20
C PRO A 488 7.07 5.20 5.79
N MET A 489 7.27 5.50 4.49
CA MET A 489 7.86 6.78 4.05
C MET A 489 6.91 7.98 4.13
N THR A 490 5.60 7.75 4.05
CA THR A 490 4.54 8.76 4.05
C THR A 490 4.19 9.07 5.49
N ILE A 491 4.14 8.06 6.37
CA ILE A 491 3.80 8.21 7.79
C ILE A 491 5.00 8.49 8.70
N THR A 492 6.22 8.53 8.16
CA THR A 492 7.41 9.02 8.86
C THR A 492 8.17 10.02 8.00
N ARG A 493 9.01 10.86 8.60
CA ARG A 493 9.98 11.66 7.84
C ARG A 493 11.39 11.20 8.12
N MET A 494 12.24 11.28 7.11
CA MET A 494 13.69 11.23 7.28
C MET A 494 14.15 12.50 7.97
N ARG A 495 14.94 12.34 9.03
CA ARG A 495 15.66 13.43 9.69
C ARG A 495 17.15 13.14 9.56
N GLY A 496 17.84 13.96 8.77
CA GLY A 496 19.29 13.99 8.70
C GLY A 496 19.87 14.90 9.78
N GLY A 497 21.06 14.58 10.28
CA GLY A 497 21.83 15.44 11.17
C GLY A 497 23.33 15.19 11.05
N ALA A 498 24.12 16.26 11.10
CA ALA A 498 25.57 16.19 11.23
C ALA A 498 25.95 16.48 12.68
N TYR A 499 26.72 15.59 13.29
CA TYR A 499 27.13 15.66 14.68
C TYR A 499 28.65 15.80 14.75
N VAL A 500 29.11 16.77 15.54
CA VAL A 500 30.52 16.97 15.86
C VAL A 500 30.66 16.85 17.37
N SER A 501 31.35 15.81 17.84
CA SER A 501 31.74 15.73 19.25
C SER A 501 32.97 16.61 19.45
N ARG A 502 32.80 17.77 20.09
CA ARG A 502 33.90 18.69 20.42
C ARG A 502 34.53 18.41 21.79
N ASP A 503 34.47 17.17 22.25
CA ASP A 503 35.10 16.77 23.50
C ASP A 503 36.43 16.05 23.17
N PRO A 504 37.59 16.71 23.37
CA PRO A 504 38.90 16.15 22.99
C PRO A 504 39.29 14.90 23.78
N GLY A 505 38.56 14.53 24.84
CA GLY A 505 38.81 13.34 25.66
C GLY A 505 38.03 12.08 25.30
N THR A 506 36.98 12.17 24.48
CA THR A 506 35.97 11.08 24.33
C THR A 506 35.91 10.51 22.91
N THR A 507 36.52 11.19 21.93
CA THR A 507 36.63 10.71 20.55
C THR A 507 37.52 9.48 20.40
N ALA A 508 38.36 9.16 21.39
CA ALA A 508 39.20 7.96 21.38
C ALA A 508 38.42 6.65 21.67
N ALA A 509 37.23 6.73 22.29
CA ALA A 509 36.50 5.53 22.75
C ALA A 509 35.60 4.88 21.67
N LEU A 510 35.23 5.61 20.62
CA LEU A 510 34.33 5.11 19.56
C LEU A 510 35.07 4.72 18.26
N ALA A 511 36.38 4.95 18.17
CA ALA A 511 37.19 4.72 16.98
C ALA A 511 38.32 3.69 17.18
N SER A 512 38.24 2.84 18.21
CA SER A 512 39.22 1.77 18.40
C SER A 512 38.77 0.51 17.65
N PRO A 513 39.49 0.03 16.61
CA PRO A 513 39.25 -1.30 16.09
C PRO A 513 39.54 -2.33 17.19
N PRO A 514 38.88 -3.52 17.18
CA PRO A 514 39.23 -4.56 18.15
C PRO A 514 40.72 -4.87 18.03
N PRO A 515 41.43 -5.11 19.16
CA PRO A 515 42.87 -5.35 19.11
C PRO A 515 43.14 -6.56 18.21
N ALA A 516 44.05 -6.36 17.25
CA ALA A 516 44.49 -7.42 16.36
C ALA A 516 44.98 -8.61 17.19
N ILE A 517 44.45 -9.80 16.92
CA ILE A 517 45.00 -11.05 17.46
C ILE A 517 46.43 -11.16 16.90
N SER A 518 47.41 -10.86 17.75
CA SER A 518 48.82 -11.05 17.48
C SER A 518 49.08 -12.55 17.30
N THR A 519 49.16 -13.03 16.07
CA THR A 519 49.77 -14.32 15.75
C THR A 519 51.26 -14.22 16.05
N ARG A 520 51.65 -14.58 17.28
CA ARG A 520 53.06 -14.82 17.60
C ARG A 520 53.55 -15.98 16.73
N ARG A 521 54.32 -15.66 15.68
CA ARG A 521 55.29 -16.59 15.10
C ARG A 521 56.30 -16.92 16.20
N ALA A 522 56.19 -18.09 16.80
CA ALA A 522 57.28 -18.70 17.55
C ALA A 522 58.27 -19.28 16.53
N SER A 523 59.44 -18.65 16.41
CA SER A 523 60.60 -19.26 15.78
C SER A 523 61.17 -20.35 16.70
N SER A 524 61.59 -21.43 16.04
CA SER A 524 62.07 -22.70 16.59
C SER A 524 63.31 -22.58 17.49
N SER A 525 63.33 -23.38 18.57
CA SER A 525 64.55 -24.02 19.06
C SER A 525 64.22 -25.43 19.54
N ALA A 526 64.90 -26.42 18.95
CA ALA A 526 64.76 -27.84 19.19
C ALA A 526 65.18 -28.27 20.61
N ALA A 527 64.47 -29.24 21.19
CA ALA A 527 65.06 -30.26 22.06
C ALA A 527 64.13 -31.48 22.17
N SER A 528 64.73 -32.64 21.95
CA SER A 528 64.27 -34.02 22.08
C SER A 528 63.49 -34.35 23.35
N THR A 529 62.47 -35.21 23.28
CA THR A 529 62.52 -36.64 23.66
C THR A 529 61.12 -37.28 23.67
N SER A 530 61.12 -38.56 23.34
CA SER A 530 60.04 -39.54 23.25
C SER A 530 59.27 -39.82 24.54
N SER A 531 57.96 -40.12 24.44
CA SER A 531 57.35 -41.39 24.92
C SER A 531 55.82 -41.43 24.77
N GLY A 532 55.30 -42.49 24.12
CA GLY A 532 54.13 -43.27 24.61
C GLY A 532 52.70 -42.97 24.10
N SER A 533 52.21 -43.82 23.16
CA SER A 533 50.92 -44.59 23.15
C SER A 533 49.62 -44.00 23.73
N SER A 534 48.40 -44.17 23.19
CA SER A 534 47.81 -45.10 22.19
C SER A 534 46.32 -44.76 21.94
N SER A 535 45.81 -45.23 20.77
CA SER A 535 44.42 -45.59 20.36
C SER A 535 43.35 -44.48 20.35
N GLY A 536 42.76 -44.07 19.22
CA GLY A 536 41.92 -44.81 18.26
C GLY A 536 40.45 -44.42 18.55
N THR A 537 39.68 -43.73 17.70
CA THR A 537 39.11 -44.15 16.40
C THR A 537 38.51 -42.95 15.63
N ASP A 538 38.70 -42.93 14.31
CA ASP A 538 38.12 -42.05 13.26
C ASP A 538 36.86 -42.74 12.63
N PRO A 539 36.14 -42.24 11.57
CA PRO A 539 36.30 -41.01 10.78
C PRO A 539 34.97 -40.33 10.28
N LEU A 540 35.12 -39.20 9.56
CA LEU A 540 34.51 -38.85 8.24
C LEU A 540 33.96 -37.41 8.15
N THR A 541 34.75 -36.56 7.51
CA THR A 541 34.35 -35.34 6.78
C THR A 541 34.67 -35.56 5.29
N PRO A 542 33.87 -35.05 4.33
CA PRO A 542 34.29 -34.99 2.94
C PRO A 542 34.89 -33.61 2.59
N SER A 543 36.06 -33.65 1.98
CA SER A 543 36.78 -32.53 1.37
C SER A 543 36.39 -32.39 -0.11
N MET A 544 36.20 -31.16 -0.61
CA MET A 544 36.23 -30.86 -2.05
C MET A 544 37.62 -30.38 -2.44
N GLU A 545 38.27 -31.10 -3.35
CA GLU A 545 39.46 -30.66 -4.09
C GLU A 545 39.04 -29.89 -5.36
N LEU A 546 39.75 -28.80 -5.63
CA LEU A 546 39.82 -28.12 -6.93
C LEU A 546 41.24 -28.34 -7.46
N VAL A 547 41.36 -28.98 -8.64
CA VAL A 547 42.62 -29.11 -9.39
C VAL A 547 42.48 -28.37 -10.73
N PRO A 548 43.51 -27.62 -11.18
CA PRO A 548 43.46 -26.70 -12.32
C PRO A 548 44.00 -27.34 -13.62
N SER A 549 43.76 -26.70 -14.77
CA SER A 549 44.72 -26.78 -15.89
C SER A 549 44.55 -25.61 -16.88
N ALA A 550 45.70 -25.20 -17.42
CA ALA A 550 45.93 -24.08 -18.31
C ALA A 550 46.06 -24.54 -19.78
N SER A 551 45.91 -23.63 -20.72
CA SER A 551 46.88 -23.43 -21.84
C SER A 551 46.57 -22.15 -22.61
N ALA A 552 47.63 -21.50 -23.06
CA ALA A 552 47.67 -20.21 -23.74
C ALA A 552 48.31 -20.36 -25.12
N SER A 553 47.90 -19.52 -26.08
CA SER A 553 48.64 -18.94 -27.23
C SER A 553 47.63 -18.45 -28.27
N THR A 554 47.70 -17.31 -28.98
CA THR A 554 48.66 -16.18 -29.14
C THR A 554 47.97 -15.17 -30.07
N ASP A 555 48.24 -13.86 -29.86
CA ASP A 555 48.32 -12.71 -30.79
C ASP A 555 47.09 -12.37 -31.70
N ASP A 556 46.77 -11.15 -32.11
CA ASP A 556 47.00 -9.73 -31.75
C ASP A 556 46.05 -8.97 -32.71
N ASP A 557 45.47 -7.83 -32.29
CA ASP A 557 45.18 -6.61 -33.10
C ASP A 557 44.06 -5.74 -32.48
N GLU A 558 44.42 -4.48 -32.24
CA GLU A 558 43.62 -3.39 -31.65
C GLU A 558 42.58 -2.79 -32.62
N ASP A 559 41.40 -2.33 -32.11
CA ASP A 559 40.92 -0.93 -32.18
C ASP A 559 39.58 -0.75 -31.40
N PRO A 560 39.28 0.42 -30.77
CA PRO A 560 38.30 0.54 -29.70
C PRO A 560 36.87 0.91 -30.14
N LEU A 561 35.95 0.36 -29.36
CA LEU A 561 34.51 0.61 -29.21
C LEU A 561 34.01 2.03 -29.53
N ALA A 562 33.09 2.12 -30.50
CA ALA A 562 32.09 3.18 -30.62
C ALA A 562 30.89 2.91 -29.68
N PRO A 563 30.32 3.92 -28.99
CA PRO A 563 29.09 3.74 -28.21
C PRO A 563 27.83 3.85 -29.11
N PRO A 564 26.77 3.08 -28.81
CA PRO A 564 25.58 3.04 -29.65
C PRO A 564 24.47 4.01 -29.20
N TYR A 565 23.68 4.45 -30.18
CA TYR A 565 22.36 5.10 -30.11
C TYR A 565 22.23 6.58 -29.70
N ALA A 566 22.00 7.41 -30.73
CA ALA A 566 21.37 8.73 -30.66
C ALA A 566 19.83 8.59 -30.59
N GLY A 567 19.21 9.18 -29.56
CA GLY A 567 17.76 9.36 -29.42
C GLY A 567 17.40 10.86 -29.34
N ALA A 568 16.22 11.23 -29.83
CA ALA A 568 15.74 12.61 -30.01
C ALA A 568 15.66 13.45 -28.70
N PRO A 569 15.81 14.79 -28.77
CA PRO A 569 15.87 15.65 -27.59
C PRO A 569 14.49 15.80 -26.90
N CYS A 570 14.47 15.59 -25.58
CA CYS A 570 13.34 15.94 -24.72
C CYS A 570 13.54 17.40 -24.25
N MET A 571 12.82 18.35 -24.86
CA MET A 571 12.80 19.75 -24.41
C MET A 571 11.67 19.94 -23.40
N GLY A 572 12.00 20.37 -22.19
CA GLY A 572 11.03 20.85 -21.20
C GLY A 572 11.46 22.20 -20.67
N THR A 573 10.56 23.18 -20.69
CA THR A 573 10.71 24.49 -20.04
C THR A 573 10.07 24.46 -18.65
N PHE A 574 10.74 25.01 -17.64
CA PHE A 574 10.18 25.23 -16.31
C PHE A 574 10.61 26.60 -15.77
N ASP A 575 9.70 27.26 -15.05
CA ASP A 575 9.97 28.53 -14.38
C ASP A 575 10.73 28.29 -13.08
N ALA A 576 11.84 29.00 -12.88
CA ALA A 576 12.63 28.94 -11.65
C ALA A 576 12.76 30.34 -11.04
N HIS A 577 12.53 30.46 -9.73
CA HIS A 577 12.80 31.68 -8.97
C HIS A 577 14.23 31.65 -8.43
N VAL A 578 15.06 32.62 -8.82
CA VAL A 578 16.43 32.76 -8.31
C VAL A 578 16.48 33.93 -7.33
N MET A 579 16.97 33.70 -6.11
CA MET A 579 17.30 34.76 -5.16
C MET A 579 18.77 35.17 -5.32
N LEU A 580 19.01 36.45 -5.58
CA LEU A 580 20.36 37.03 -5.62
C LEU A 580 20.71 37.58 -4.24
N TYR A 581 21.80 37.07 -3.66
CA TYR A 581 22.39 37.60 -2.43
C TYR A 581 23.58 38.50 -2.77
N VAL A 582 23.50 39.78 -2.41
CA VAL A 582 24.62 40.72 -2.48
C VAL A 582 24.99 41.10 -1.04
N PRO A 583 26.21 40.83 -0.56
CA PRO A 583 26.60 41.16 0.80
C PRO A 583 26.56 42.69 1.02
N GLY A 584 25.71 43.16 1.93
CA GLY A 584 25.69 44.56 2.40
C GLY A 584 24.38 45.35 2.24
N PHE A 585 23.33 44.80 1.63
CA PHE A 585 22.03 45.49 1.49
C PHE A 585 20.83 44.57 1.80
N ALA A 586 19.73 45.18 2.26
CA ALA A 586 18.52 44.49 2.74
C ALA A 586 17.67 43.86 1.61
N THR A 587 16.98 42.77 1.96
CA THR A 587 16.14 41.92 1.11
C THR A 587 15.00 42.69 0.43
N VAL A 588 14.77 42.47 -0.88
CA VAL A 588 13.68 43.10 -1.64
C VAL A 588 12.90 42.05 -2.42
N THR A 589 11.56 42.11 -2.36
CA THR A 589 10.60 41.29 -3.11
C THR A 589 9.56 42.19 -3.78
N CYS A 590 9.21 41.97 -5.05
CA CYS A 590 7.90 42.33 -5.61
C CYS A 590 7.61 41.80 -7.03
N ASP A 591 6.34 41.98 -7.41
CA ASP A 591 5.49 41.26 -8.37
C ASP A 591 5.44 41.91 -9.79
N GLU A 592 5.31 41.07 -10.83
CA GLU A 592 5.06 41.32 -12.28
C GLU A 592 6.25 41.24 -13.32
N PRO A 593 5.99 40.94 -14.63
CA PRO A 593 7.00 40.55 -15.64
C PRO A 593 7.28 41.59 -16.77
N VAL A 594 8.45 41.50 -17.44
CA VAL A 594 8.89 42.36 -18.58
C VAL A 594 9.55 41.53 -19.70
N PRO A 595 9.42 41.85 -21.02
CA PRO A 595 9.86 40.98 -22.13
C PRO A 595 11.34 41.16 -22.56
N MET A 596 11.92 40.12 -23.19
CA MET A 596 13.33 39.99 -23.59
C MET A 596 13.86 41.03 -24.60
N GLY A 597 15.09 41.53 -24.38
CA GLY A 597 15.91 42.19 -25.43
C GLY A 597 16.85 43.34 -25.03
N LEU A 598 17.02 43.69 -23.75
CA LEU A 598 17.80 44.88 -23.33
C LEU A 598 19.21 44.52 -22.85
N GLN A 599 20.27 45.00 -23.53
CA GLN A 599 21.63 45.05 -22.98
C GLN A 599 21.78 46.32 -22.14
N LEU A 600 21.94 46.19 -20.81
CA LEU A 600 22.22 47.32 -19.92
C LEU A 600 23.69 47.36 -19.53
N GLY A 601 24.32 48.52 -19.70
CA GLY A 601 25.72 48.76 -19.30
C GLY A 601 25.87 49.07 -17.81
N LEU A 602 27.05 48.80 -17.24
CA LEU A 602 27.37 48.96 -15.80
C LEU A 602 27.05 50.36 -15.22
N ALA A 603 27.11 51.41 -16.05
CA ALA A 603 26.77 52.78 -15.65
C ALA A 603 25.26 52.98 -15.42
N GLN A 604 24.40 52.30 -16.18
CA GLN A 604 22.94 52.38 -16.03
C GLN A 604 22.46 51.60 -14.80
N LEU A 605 23.09 50.47 -14.48
CA LEU A 605 22.82 49.71 -13.25
C LEU A 605 23.18 50.48 -11.97
N ARG A 606 24.28 51.26 -11.99
CA ARG A 606 24.66 52.14 -10.87
C ARG A 606 23.70 53.32 -10.68
N ALA A 607 23.19 53.90 -11.77
CA ALA A 607 22.20 54.98 -11.71
C ALA A 607 20.84 54.51 -11.18
N LEU A 608 20.39 53.30 -11.56
CA LEU A 608 19.12 52.72 -11.09
C LEU A 608 19.13 52.38 -9.59
N ALA A 609 20.27 51.90 -9.09
CA ALA A 609 20.47 51.61 -7.66
C ALA A 609 20.51 52.88 -6.80
N ALA A 610 21.03 53.99 -7.33
CA ALA A 610 21.07 55.28 -6.65
C ALA A 610 19.70 55.98 -6.60
N SER A 611 18.78 55.65 -7.51
CA SER A 611 17.41 56.21 -7.56
C SER A 611 16.35 55.34 -6.88
N GLY A 612 16.73 54.22 -6.25
CA GLY A 612 15.81 53.31 -5.57
C GLY A 612 14.90 52.48 -6.49
N GLY A 613 15.26 52.31 -7.77
CA GLY A 613 14.49 51.52 -8.74
C GLY A 613 14.91 50.05 -8.79
N SER A 614 13.95 49.15 -9.07
CA SER A 614 14.17 47.70 -9.23
C SER A 614 14.32 47.28 -10.72
N LEU A 615 15.09 46.22 -10.99
CA LEU A 615 15.28 45.63 -12.33
C LEU A 615 15.13 44.10 -12.28
N LYS A 616 14.47 43.50 -13.28
CA LYS A 616 14.28 42.05 -13.45
C LYS A 616 14.98 41.57 -14.74
N VAL A 617 15.62 40.41 -14.72
CA VAL A 617 16.25 39.77 -15.90
C VAL A 617 15.82 38.31 -15.97
N ASP A 618 15.17 37.91 -17.06
CA ASP A 618 14.85 36.50 -17.33
C ASP A 618 16.02 35.82 -18.06
N CYS A 619 16.49 34.69 -17.53
CA CYS A 619 17.50 33.85 -18.16
C CYS A 619 16.87 32.51 -18.57
N ARG A 620 17.05 32.11 -19.84
CA ARG A 620 16.72 30.74 -20.31
C ARG A 620 17.92 29.82 -20.10
N CYS A 621 17.74 28.73 -19.37
CA CYS A 621 18.71 27.62 -19.30
C CYS A 621 18.32 26.48 -20.24
N VAL A 622 19.32 25.88 -20.90
CA VAL A 622 19.18 24.68 -21.74
C VAL A 622 20.01 23.57 -21.11
N ILE A 623 19.42 22.40 -20.87
CA ILE A 623 20.10 21.21 -20.34
C ILE A 623 20.31 20.22 -21.50
N ASP A 624 21.56 19.84 -21.77
CA ASP A 624 21.89 18.77 -22.73
C ASP A 624 22.17 17.46 -21.98
N CYS A 625 21.28 16.49 -22.11
CA CYS A 625 21.32 15.22 -21.36
C CYS A 625 22.29 14.17 -21.95
N ARG A 626 23.17 14.51 -22.88
CA ARG A 626 24.10 13.54 -23.50
C ARG A 626 25.35 13.21 -22.68
N VAL A 627 25.63 13.96 -21.62
CA VAL A 627 26.79 13.76 -20.74
C VAL A 627 26.25 13.59 -19.33
N GLY A 628 26.56 12.47 -18.67
CA GLY A 628 26.11 12.15 -17.30
C GLY A 628 26.66 13.07 -16.20
N GLN A 629 26.79 14.37 -16.46
CA GLN A 629 27.12 15.45 -15.54
C GLN A 629 26.29 16.69 -15.89
N CYS A 630 25.67 17.33 -14.90
CA CYS A 630 25.12 18.67 -15.06
C CYS A 630 26.27 19.65 -15.34
N VAL A 631 26.51 20.00 -16.59
CA VAL A 631 27.40 21.11 -16.95
C VAL A 631 26.55 22.35 -17.20
N LEU A 632 26.63 23.31 -16.28
CA LEU A 632 26.20 24.68 -16.53
C LEU A 632 27.07 25.26 -17.65
N ALA A 633 26.52 25.44 -18.84
CA ALA A 633 27.13 26.29 -19.86
C ALA A 633 26.90 27.76 -19.47
N GLY A 634 27.64 28.23 -18.46
CA GLY A 634 27.74 29.63 -18.09
C GLY A 634 29.19 30.05 -18.18
N VAL A 635 29.53 30.91 -19.15
CA VAL A 635 30.86 31.52 -19.23
C VAL A 635 31.10 32.28 -17.92
N PRO A 636 32.23 32.07 -17.21
CA PRO A 636 32.55 32.89 -16.04
C PRO A 636 32.77 34.33 -16.50
N TYR A 637 31.85 35.23 -16.18
CA TYR A 637 32.10 36.67 -16.32
C TYR A 637 33.01 37.10 -15.17
N ARG A 638 34.28 37.38 -15.50
CA ARG A 638 35.27 37.95 -14.58
C ARG A 638 35.68 39.31 -15.11
N GLN A 639 35.27 40.38 -14.43
CA GLN A 639 35.87 41.69 -14.59
C GLN A 639 35.84 42.43 -13.26
N ASP A 640 36.99 42.96 -12.85
CA ASP A 640 37.20 43.87 -11.71
C ASP A 640 36.66 43.41 -10.34
N GLY A 641 36.98 42.18 -9.94
CA GLY A 641 36.92 41.75 -8.53
C GLY A 641 35.54 41.34 -8.01
N VAL A 642 34.50 41.27 -8.85
CA VAL A 642 33.17 40.78 -8.45
C VAL A 642 32.94 39.38 -9.04
N SER A 643 32.58 38.42 -8.18
CA SER A 643 32.17 37.06 -8.57
C SER A 643 30.68 36.90 -8.31
N VAL A 644 29.91 36.50 -9.33
CA VAL A 644 28.48 36.18 -9.19
C VAL A 644 28.35 34.67 -9.09
N LEU A 645 27.87 34.17 -7.94
CA LEU A 645 27.58 32.76 -7.73
C LEU A 645 26.08 32.54 -7.87
N VAL A 646 25.66 31.84 -8.92
CA VAL A 646 24.28 31.37 -9.07
C VAL A 646 24.20 30.00 -8.39
N THR A 647 23.41 29.89 -7.32
CA THR A 647 23.18 28.62 -6.61
C THR A 647 21.74 28.19 -6.87
N LEU A 648 21.53 26.95 -7.32
CA LEU A 648 20.21 26.31 -7.42
C LEU A 648 19.80 25.73 -6.07
#